data_AF-A0A8H6TBR7-F1
#
_entry.id   AF-A0A8H6TBR7-F1
#
_cell.length_a   1.000
_cell.length_b   1.000
_cell.length_c   1.000
_cell.angle_alpha   90.00
_cell.angle_beta   90.00
_cell.angle_gamma   90.00
#
_symmetry.space_group_name_H-M   'P 1'
#
loop_
_entity.id
_entity.type
_entity.pdbx_description
1 polymer ?
#
loop_
_entity_poly.entity_id
_entity_poly.type
_entity_poly.pdbx_seq_one_letter_code
_entity_poly.pdbx_strand_id
1 'polypeptide(L)'
;MHLSAIATLLSLLPGAVNALGQATCVSFQSSSSVFTVASNGKAAPILTSTDDWPGVHRAAQDFVADIQRVTGVKPTLTNTTAAKAPRSSLPIIIGTLGRSSLIDQIVNNTKLDVSGVQGQWEAFMTRVVANPLPGIAKAYVMIGADKRGTIFALYDHSEQFGVSPWYWWADAPVATHTSLFVSPNGCAHGAPTVKYRGIFFNDEQPALQSWAAEKFVTNEQGSALTDSPFNRFFHSKVFELLLRMKANHLWPAQWSSAFGVDDPLNQFNADYFGIVMGTSHEEPMMRSIPVEWGLFGVGPWDYGANAETINAFWVNGTIRSKPFENVWTVGMRGNGDEPIVGDAISLLENITANQTAIFKQVFGQDVDVSQIPQVWALYKEVEGYYDQGLRVDDYVTLLWTDDNWGNIRRYPIPSERNRTGGAGVYYHVDYVGDPRDYKWIATSQISKIFEQLSIAVDREATRVWVVNVGDLKPNERETEFFLNYAYDSSIWTPDNLGTFVSAWAQREFAGISKADANTVVEVVGNLTRWNMRRKPELLNATTFSLVHYREAESVQAAWDNLQSVSTAIYNRLPANTKPAFFQLVHHPVLASANLGNMLIKAGQSVLRASQARQSANQLADQVEELFENDFELETQYHTLLDGKWDHMMSQTHIGYAYWQQPMANSMPLISRVQKKKQAIPGPMRISPEGTLASWPGDNMFQCAAHFNCPPPTLVLDQFDPFGNRFVDVGAGGPTPFTFTAVANVSWLKVSPSSGSVSPSNPEVRVFASVDWSQVPNGMNFANITFHPSGTNVDQHPTPAGVVSFPVNFIANKTALPAGFKGFVEASGVVAFEAEHASRNNSVSSMSWRVLPGLGRTLSGVTPWPRLGNNENNFTAGAGPSLEYDFYTFSNSNATVTSFVSPSNNALGMDRPLGFAVQVDSGPVQSNYFYPDAAPGQQPPQWNGLDGFAANSIISVPNAVKLAPGAHTLKLFMIEPAVVVQKIVIADSREQFNLKERDESLLEEVGLDYGGLEEHLHQLSDNYQILVDEQLIVLPHRDGLWKLWHRLSTTVVSVDRRPHVCQTYKGASSFDYLVIPLNPSSSILPRRLAARIPPHILLIHAGAKLARAYNNTPIGDDPAGRELLERVLHSDKPDPFQFDQAALDLTRHVEERFSSMKSFLTDQDICQYRIISFTYIPWL
;
A
#
# COMPACT_ATOMS: atom_id res chain seq x y z
N MET A 1 -48.90 10.13 11.56
CA MET A 1 -49.41 10.01 10.17
C MET A 1 -49.07 11.21 9.25
N HIS A 2 -48.14 12.11 9.60
CA HIS A 2 -47.60 13.12 8.67
C HIS A 2 -46.10 13.35 8.89
N LEU A 3 -45.28 12.31 8.70
CA LEU A 3 -43.81 12.43 8.66
C LEU A 3 -43.13 11.38 7.74
N SER A 4 -43.85 10.36 7.25
CA SER A 4 -43.29 9.33 6.37
C SER A 4 -43.42 9.61 4.87
N ALA A 5 -43.93 10.77 4.44
CA ALA A 5 -44.20 11.07 3.03
C ALA A 5 -43.14 11.98 2.36
N ILE A 6 -42.10 12.42 3.07
CA ILE A 6 -41.04 13.28 2.50
C ILE A 6 -39.76 12.46 2.16
N ALA A 7 -39.58 11.27 2.73
CA ALA A 7 -38.41 10.43 2.45
C ALA A 7 -38.52 9.59 1.16
N THR A 8 -39.74 9.36 0.64
CA THR A 8 -39.98 8.42 -0.47
C THR A 8 -40.09 9.08 -1.85
N LEU A 9 -39.94 10.41 -1.95
CA LEU A 9 -39.94 11.13 -3.24
C LEU A 9 -38.55 11.51 -3.77
N LEU A 10 -37.47 11.08 -3.10
CA LEU A 10 -36.08 11.30 -3.52
C LEU A 10 -35.44 10.10 -4.25
N SER A 11 -36.13 8.96 -4.38
CA SER A 11 -35.56 7.71 -4.90
C SER A 11 -35.75 7.50 -6.42
N LEU A 12 -36.19 8.50 -7.18
CA LEU A 12 -36.40 8.39 -8.65
C LEU A 12 -35.92 9.64 -9.42
N LEU A 13 -34.92 10.37 -8.92
CA LEU A 13 -34.26 11.42 -9.69
C LEU A 13 -33.09 10.81 -10.48
N PRO A 14 -33.16 10.73 -11.82
CA PRO A 14 -32.00 10.37 -12.62
C PRO A 14 -30.99 11.54 -12.61
N GLY A 15 -29.76 11.28 -12.17
CA GLY A 15 -28.60 12.12 -12.45
C GLY A 15 -28.17 13.14 -11.39
N ALA A 16 -28.11 12.76 -10.11
CA ALA A 16 -27.36 13.57 -9.14
C ALA A 16 -25.86 13.32 -9.31
N VAL A 17 -25.11 14.36 -9.67
CA VAL A 17 -23.63 14.37 -9.60
C VAL A 17 -23.24 14.57 -8.13
N ASN A 18 -22.32 13.74 -7.62
CA ASN A 18 -21.81 13.84 -6.25
C ASN A 18 -20.42 14.46 -6.29
N ALA A 19 -20.28 15.67 -5.75
CA ALA A 19 -18.98 16.26 -5.45
C ALA A 19 -18.59 15.95 -4.00
N LEU A 20 -17.29 15.81 -3.72
CA LEU A 20 -16.82 15.31 -2.44
C LEU A 20 -16.68 16.43 -1.41
N GLY A 21 -17.47 16.33 -0.34
CA GLY A 21 -17.37 17.23 0.82
C GLY A 21 -17.91 18.66 0.63
N GLN A 22 -18.45 18.99 -0.53
CA GLN A 22 -18.94 20.33 -0.85
C GLN A 22 -20.45 20.46 -0.63
N ALA A 23 -20.92 21.65 -0.26
CA ALA A 23 -22.33 21.98 -0.29
C ALA A 23 -22.82 22.11 -1.75
N THR A 24 -23.92 21.43 -2.09
CA THR A 24 -24.47 21.45 -3.45
C THR A 24 -25.06 22.83 -3.80
N CYS A 25 -24.54 23.46 -4.85
CA CYS A 25 -25.14 24.67 -5.45
C CYS A 25 -25.54 24.52 -6.91
N VAL A 26 -25.32 23.34 -7.51
CA VAL A 26 -25.67 23.01 -8.91
C VAL A 26 -27.00 22.27 -8.99
N SER A 27 -27.72 22.45 -10.09
CA SER A 27 -28.90 21.64 -10.44
C SER A 27 -28.92 21.31 -11.93
N PHE A 28 -29.47 20.14 -12.27
CA PHE A 28 -29.73 19.72 -13.65
C PHE A 28 -31.20 19.94 -14.05
N GLN A 29 -32.01 20.49 -13.15
CA GLN A 29 -33.43 20.77 -13.38
C GLN A 29 -33.69 22.28 -13.40
N SER A 30 -34.54 22.71 -14.34
CA SER A 30 -34.96 24.10 -14.42
C SER A 30 -35.95 24.43 -13.32
N SER A 31 -35.84 25.64 -12.76
CA SER A 31 -36.84 26.22 -11.86
C SER A 31 -36.83 27.74 -11.98
N SER A 32 -37.85 28.42 -11.43
CA SER A 32 -37.92 29.89 -11.46
C SER A 32 -36.85 30.57 -10.61
N SER A 33 -36.20 29.85 -9.70
CA SER A 33 -35.20 30.39 -8.79
C SER A 33 -33.78 30.27 -9.33
N VAL A 34 -33.43 29.25 -10.12
CA VAL A 34 -32.05 28.99 -10.54
C VAL A 34 -31.55 29.88 -11.69
N PHE A 35 -30.24 30.05 -11.79
CA PHE A 35 -29.57 30.72 -12.91
C PHE A 35 -29.17 29.68 -13.96
N THR A 36 -29.37 29.98 -15.24
CA THR A 36 -29.06 29.07 -16.35
C THR A 36 -27.60 29.23 -16.78
N VAL A 37 -26.80 28.18 -16.60
CA VAL A 37 -25.43 28.09 -17.11
C VAL A 37 -25.44 27.63 -18.57
N ALA A 38 -26.18 26.56 -18.86
CA ALA A 38 -26.42 26.08 -20.21
C ALA A 38 -27.79 25.39 -20.29
N SER A 39 -28.55 25.63 -21.35
CA SER A 39 -29.80 24.92 -21.63
C SER A 39 -30.24 25.19 -23.07
N ASN A 40 -31.02 24.28 -23.66
CA ASN A 40 -31.59 24.43 -25.00
C ASN A 40 -30.55 24.79 -26.08
N GLY A 41 -29.36 24.17 -26.04
CA GLY A 41 -28.28 24.40 -27.00
C GLY A 41 -27.58 25.76 -26.87
N LYS A 42 -27.81 26.50 -25.79
CA LYS A 42 -27.20 27.81 -25.52
C LYS A 42 -26.52 27.80 -24.15
N ALA A 43 -25.38 28.47 -24.04
CA ALA A 43 -24.66 28.67 -22.78
C ALA A 43 -24.57 30.16 -22.43
N ALA A 44 -24.55 30.46 -21.15
CA ALA A 44 -24.26 31.79 -20.64
C ALA A 44 -22.86 32.23 -21.09
N PRO A 45 -22.68 33.47 -21.60
CA PRO A 45 -21.36 33.96 -21.92
C PRO A 45 -20.55 34.16 -20.63
N ILE A 46 -19.28 33.79 -20.66
CA ILE A 46 -18.35 33.91 -19.55
C ILE A 46 -17.49 35.15 -19.79
N LEU A 47 -17.44 36.03 -18.78
CA LEU A 47 -16.72 37.30 -18.82
C LEU A 47 -15.63 37.30 -17.73
N THR A 48 -14.43 37.71 -18.14
CA THR A 48 -13.27 37.95 -17.27
C THR A 48 -12.71 39.34 -17.53
N SER A 49 -11.88 39.86 -16.62
CA SER A 49 -11.17 41.12 -16.84
C SER A 49 -9.73 40.87 -17.29
N THR A 50 -9.18 41.67 -18.21
CA THR A 50 -7.80 41.48 -18.72
C THR A 50 -6.70 41.66 -17.67
N ASP A 51 -7.00 42.32 -16.55
CA ASP A 51 -6.09 42.59 -15.45
C ASP A 51 -6.07 41.50 -14.37
N ASP A 52 -6.92 40.47 -14.48
CA ASP A 52 -6.88 39.32 -13.58
C ASP A 52 -5.61 38.47 -13.77
N TRP A 53 -5.44 37.44 -12.94
CA TRP A 53 -4.30 36.56 -13.01
C TRP A 53 -4.32 35.70 -14.29
N PRO A 54 -3.17 35.54 -14.98
CA PRO A 54 -3.08 34.63 -16.12
C PRO A 54 -3.51 33.18 -15.79
N GLY A 55 -3.21 32.69 -14.58
CA GLY A 55 -3.68 31.38 -14.10
C GLY A 55 -5.20 31.27 -13.94
N VAL A 56 -5.88 32.37 -13.62
CA VAL A 56 -7.36 32.45 -13.57
C VAL A 56 -7.93 32.37 -14.99
N HIS A 57 -7.33 33.06 -15.95
CA HIS A 57 -7.74 32.95 -17.36
C HIS A 57 -7.58 31.53 -17.91
N ARG A 58 -6.49 30.85 -17.54
CA ARG A 58 -6.26 29.43 -17.86
C ARG A 58 -7.37 28.54 -17.27
N ALA A 59 -7.64 28.65 -15.97
CA ALA A 59 -8.70 27.88 -15.32
C ALA A 59 -10.10 28.20 -15.90
N ALA A 60 -10.35 29.43 -16.34
CA ALA A 60 -11.59 29.79 -17.02
C ALA A 60 -11.72 29.08 -18.39
N GLN A 61 -10.62 28.80 -19.09
CA GLN A 61 -10.64 27.98 -20.30
C GLN A 61 -10.97 26.51 -20.00
N ASP A 62 -10.44 25.97 -18.90
CA ASP A 62 -10.82 24.63 -18.44
C ASP A 62 -12.29 24.56 -18.09
N PHE A 63 -12.81 25.56 -17.38
CA PHE A 63 -14.22 25.67 -17.03
C PHE A 63 -15.14 25.73 -18.26
N VAL A 64 -14.75 26.47 -19.31
CA VAL A 64 -15.43 26.46 -20.62
C VAL A 64 -15.43 25.07 -21.25
N ALA A 65 -14.28 24.40 -21.22
CA ALA A 65 -14.13 23.06 -21.78
C ALA A 65 -14.93 22.03 -20.96
N ASP A 66 -15.01 22.17 -19.65
CA ASP A 66 -15.79 21.31 -18.76
C ASP A 66 -17.30 21.46 -19.00
N ILE A 67 -17.81 22.69 -19.13
CA ILE A 67 -19.20 22.92 -19.55
C ILE A 67 -19.46 22.29 -20.93
N GLN A 68 -18.51 22.38 -21.86
CA GLN A 68 -18.63 21.75 -23.17
C GLN A 68 -18.63 20.21 -23.07
N ARG A 69 -17.77 19.62 -22.24
CA ARG A 69 -17.70 18.15 -22.02
C ARG A 69 -19.03 17.63 -21.47
N VAL A 70 -19.62 18.36 -20.51
CA VAL A 70 -20.88 17.96 -19.87
C VAL A 70 -22.08 18.18 -20.79
N THR A 71 -22.14 19.33 -21.49
CA THR A 71 -23.37 19.77 -22.20
C THR A 71 -23.34 19.65 -23.71
N GLY A 72 -22.16 19.45 -24.29
CA GLY A 72 -21.93 19.58 -25.73
C GLY A 72 -21.94 21.03 -26.25
N VAL A 73 -22.27 22.02 -25.41
CA VAL A 73 -22.35 23.43 -25.79
C VAL A 73 -21.13 24.17 -25.27
N LYS A 74 -20.40 24.87 -26.15
CA LYS A 74 -19.23 25.67 -25.76
C LYS A 74 -19.63 27.11 -25.40
N PRO A 75 -19.48 27.55 -24.14
CA PRO A 75 -19.65 28.96 -23.78
C PRO A 75 -18.66 29.86 -24.51
N THR A 76 -19.06 31.10 -24.79
CA THR A 76 -18.11 32.14 -25.23
C THR A 76 -17.36 32.66 -24.02
N LEU A 77 -16.03 32.69 -24.06
CA LEU A 77 -15.18 33.35 -23.05
C LEU A 77 -14.65 34.66 -23.61
N THR A 78 -14.79 35.76 -22.88
CA THR A 78 -14.34 37.08 -23.35
C THR A 78 -13.75 37.91 -22.22
N ASN A 79 -12.53 38.40 -22.44
CA ASN A 79 -11.96 39.46 -21.64
C ASN A 79 -12.64 40.80 -21.97
N THR A 80 -13.22 41.46 -20.98
CA THR A 80 -13.99 42.68 -21.18
C THR A 80 -13.71 43.74 -20.11
N THR A 81 -14.24 44.94 -20.33
CA THR A 81 -14.35 45.98 -19.30
C THR A 81 -15.82 46.24 -19.03
N ALA A 82 -16.16 46.80 -17.86
CA ALA A 82 -17.55 47.10 -17.54
C ALA A 82 -18.28 47.94 -18.60
N ALA A 83 -17.58 48.89 -19.23
CA ALA A 83 -18.14 49.73 -20.30
C ALA A 83 -18.48 48.94 -21.58
N LYS A 84 -17.74 47.86 -21.85
CA LYS A 84 -17.85 46.99 -23.03
C LYS A 84 -18.60 45.68 -22.75
N ALA A 85 -19.06 45.47 -21.52
CA ALA A 85 -19.81 44.27 -21.16
C ALA A 85 -21.15 44.22 -21.94
N PRO A 86 -21.56 43.05 -22.46
CA PRO A 86 -22.74 42.93 -23.30
C PRO A 86 -24.05 43.23 -22.52
N ARG A 87 -24.69 44.35 -22.85
CA ARG A 87 -25.82 44.98 -22.13
C ARG A 87 -27.19 44.26 -22.25
N SER A 88 -27.22 43.00 -22.66
CA SER A 88 -28.46 42.21 -22.77
C SER A 88 -28.23 40.71 -22.57
N SER A 89 -27.07 40.31 -22.05
CA SER A 89 -26.77 38.92 -21.71
C SER A 89 -27.06 38.61 -20.25
N LEU A 90 -27.15 37.31 -19.93
CA LEU A 90 -27.10 36.76 -18.57
C LEU A 90 -25.73 36.09 -18.39
N PRO A 91 -24.65 36.85 -18.12
CA PRO A 91 -23.31 36.30 -18.10
C PRO A 91 -22.97 35.59 -16.80
N ILE A 92 -21.95 34.73 -16.87
CA ILE A 92 -21.14 34.35 -15.72
C ILE A 92 -19.94 35.30 -15.69
N ILE A 93 -19.68 35.95 -14.56
CA ILE A 93 -18.58 36.89 -14.39
C ILE A 93 -17.60 36.30 -13.37
N ILE A 94 -16.36 36.11 -13.78
CA ILE A 94 -15.30 35.51 -12.96
C ILE A 94 -14.28 36.60 -12.64
N GLY A 95 -13.83 36.65 -11.38
CA GLY A 95 -12.56 37.29 -11.10
C GLY A 95 -12.13 37.32 -9.64
N THR A 96 -10.92 37.83 -9.45
CA THR A 96 -10.25 37.92 -8.15
C THR A 96 -10.46 39.30 -7.51
N LEU A 97 -10.82 39.32 -6.23
CA LEU A 97 -11.05 40.56 -5.48
C LEU A 97 -9.76 41.42 -5.40
N GLY A 98 -9.87 42.73 -5.65
CA GLY A 98 -8.73 43.65 -5.61
C GLY A 98 -7.74 43.51 -6.77
N ARG A 99 -8.02 42.60 -7.72
CA ARG A 99 -7.23 42.41 -8.95
C ARG A 99 -8.07 42.62 -10.20
N SER A 100 -9.29 42.10 -10.22
CA SER A 100 -10.21 42.21 -11.35
C SER A 100 -11.01 43.50 -11.28
N SER A 101 -10.74 44.44 -12.20
CA SER A 101 -11.50 45.70 -12.26
C SER A 101 -12.99 45.48 -12.55
N LEU A 102 -13.40 44.34 -13.12
CA LEU A 102 -14.82 43.97 -13.23
C LEU A 102 -15.44 43.72 -11.86
N ILE A 103 -14.77 42.90 -11.02
CA ILE A 103 -15.28 42.53 -9.70
C ILE A 103 -15.34 43.75 -8.78
N ASP A 104 -14.31 44.59 -8.79
CA ASP A 104 -14.28 45.82 -7.98
C ASP A 104 -15.46 46.75 -8.34
N GLN A 105 -15.79 46.86 -9.64
CA GLN A 105 -16.95 47.64 -10.07
C GLN A 105 -18.27 47.01 -9.67
N ILE A 106 -18.40 45.67 -9.73
CA ILE A 106 -19.61 44.97 -9.25
C ILE A 106 -19.81 45.21 -7.76
N VAL A 107 -18.76 45.03 -6.95
CA VAL A 107 -18.80 45.25 -5.51
C VAL A 107 -19.19 46.69 -5.19
N ASN A 108 -18.57 47.68 -5.86
CA ASN A 108 -18.87 49.09 -5.62
C ASN A 108 -20.29 49.49 -6.07
N ASN A 109 -20.74 49.02 -7.22
CA ASN A 109 -22.04 49.35 -7.81
C ASN A 109 -23.20 48.72 -7.02
N THR A 110 -23.04 47.47 -6.59
CA THR A 110 -24.11 46.70 -5.94
C THR A 110 -24.06 46.73 -4.42
N LYS A 111 -22.97 47.24 -3.83
CA LYS A 111 -22.65 47.15 -2.39
C LYS A 111 -22.66 45.70 -1.93
N LEU A 112 -22.11 44.81 -2.75
CA LEU A 112 -22.01 43.39 -2.46
C LEU A 112 -21.16 43.18 -1.20
N ASP A 113 -21.69 42.45 -0.22
CA ASP A 113 -20.90 42.01 0.92
C ASP A 113 -19.93 40.92 0.49
N VAL A 114 -18.64 41.21 0.65
CA VAL A 114 -17.51 40.32 0.35
C VAL A 114 -16.67 40.03 1.60
N SER A 115 -17.16 40.38 2.79
CA SER A 115 -16.43 40.22 4.05
C SER A 115 -16.04 38.76 4.34
N GLY A 116 -16.82 37.79 3.83
CA GLY A 116 -16.53 36.36 3.96
C GLY A 116 -15.32 35.87 3.14
N VAL A 117 -14.83 36.65 2.18
CA VAL A 117 -13.66 36.29 1.35
C VAL A 117 -12.53 37.32 1.41
N GLN A 118 -12.83 38.58 1.72
CA GLN A 118 -11.84 39.65 1.70
C GLN A 118 -10.69 39.38 2.69
N GLY A 119 -9.46 39.29 2.17
CA GLY A 119 -8.25 39.06 2.97
C GLY A 119 -8.08 37.62 3.48
N GLN A 120 -8.96 36.69 3.09
CA GLN A 120 -8.86 35.28 3.46
C GLN A 120 -7.96 34.52 2.49
N TRP A 121 -7.26 33.50 2.98
CA TRP A 121 -6.43 32.62 2.15
C TRP A 121 -7.31 31.66 1.35
N GLU A 122 -7.23 31.72 0.01
CA GLU A 122 -7.86 30.78 -0.93
C GLU A 122 -9.40 30.63 -0.82
N ALA A 123 -10.06 31.53 -0.11
CA ALA A 123 -11.52 31.52 0.03
C ALA A 123 -12.20 31.99 -1.26
N PHE A 124 -13.44 31.58 -1.45
CA PHE A 124 -14.27 32.07 -2.56
C PHE A 124 -15.74 32.13 -2.20
N MET A 125 -16.47 32.94 -2.95
CA MET A 125 -17.92 32.98 -2.93
C MET A 125 -18.46 33.19 -4.34
N THR A 126 -19.58 32.56 -4.63
CA THR A 126 -20.32 32.77 -5.87
C THR A 126 -21.76 33.10 -5.54
N ARG A 127 -22.42 33.88 -6.39
CA ARG A 127 -23.85 34.18 -6.23
C ARG A 127 -24.40 34.87 -7.45
N VAL A 128 -25.72 34.84 -7.56
CA VAL A 128 -26.41 35.67 -8.53
C VAL A 128 -26.56 37.09 -8.01
N VAL A 129 -26.13 38.06 -8.82
CA VAL A 129 -26.16 39.49 -8.50
C VAL A 129 -27.10 40.20 -9.48
N ALA A 130 -27.97 41.06 -8.95
CA ALA A 130 -28.85 41.92 -9.73
C ALA A 130 -28.15 43.24 -10.07
N ASN A 131 -28.35 43.73 -11.29
CA ASN A 131 -27.73 44.94 -11.82
C ASN A 131 -26.20 45.03 -11.58
N PRO A 132 -25.41 43.95 -11.81
CA PRO A 132 -23.99 43.90 -11.45
C PRO A 132 -23.17 44.99 -12.16
N LEU A 133 -23.47 45.22 -13.44
CA LEU A 133 -22.82 46.24 -14.28
C LEU A 133 -23.89 46.98 -15.09
N PRO A 134 -23.63 48.23 -15.53
CA PRO A 134 -24.58 48.99 -16.34
C PRO A 134 -25.07 48.22 -17.58
N GLY A 135 -26.38 48.00 -17.67
CA GLY A 135 -27.03 47.28 -18.76
C GLY A 135 -27.09 45.75 -18.60
N ILE A 136 -26.47 45.16 -17.58
CA ILE A 136 -26.66 43.73 -17.26
C ILE A 136 -27.68 43.63 -16.13
N ALA A 137 -28.84 43.04 -16.39
CA ALA A 137 -29.91 42.95 -15.39
C ALA A 137 -29.57 41.95 -14.26
N LYS A 138 -28.88 40.85 -14.58
CA LYS A 138 -28.54 39.77 -13.65
C LYS A 138 -27.32 39.00 -14.17
N ALA A 139 -26.39 38.62 -13.30
CA ALA A 139 -25.25 37.75 -13.64
C ALA A 139 -24.96 36.77 -12.49
N TYR A 140 -24.38 35.63 -12.82
CA TYR A 140 -23.75 34.78 -11.81
C TYR A 140 -22.30 35.25 -11.62
N VAL A 141 -21.95 35.72 -10.44
CA VAL A 141 -20.64 36.31 -10.15
C VAL A 141 -19.85 35.33 -9.28
N MET A 142 -18.63 35.00 -9.70
CA MET A 142 -17.69 34.12 -9.01
C MET A 142 -16.49 34.95 -8.55
N ILE A 143 -16.30 35.06 -7.23
CA ILE A 143 -15.32 35.93 -6.58
C ILE A 143 -14.37 35.09 -5.73
N GLY A 144 -13.10 35.07 -6.09
CA GLY A 144 -12.04 34.54 -5.22
C GLY A 144 -11.38 35.64 -4.39
N ALA A 145 -10.93 35.28 -3.19
CA ALA A 145 -10.12 36.14 -2.32
C ALA A 145 -8.74 36.43 -2.93
N ASP A 146 -8.18 35.45 -3.63
CA ASP A 146 -6.87 35.48 -4.29
C ASP A 146 -6.88 34.62 -5.58
N LYS A 147 -5.71 34.48 -6.21
CA LYS A 147 -5.50 33.70 -7.45
C LYS A 147 -6.13 32.30 -7.33
N ARG A 148 -5.83 31.58 -6.23
CA ARG A 148 -6.23 30.18 -6.03
C ARG A 148 -7.68 30.07 -5.59
N GLY A 149 -8.19 30.98 -4.76
CA GLY A 149 -9.62 31.03 -4.42
C GLY A 149 -10.49 31.15 -5.68
N THR A 150 -10.11 31.99 -6.64
CA THR A 150 -10.84 32.11 -7.91
C THR A 150 -10.77 30.81 -8.73
N ILE A 151 -9.60 30.17 -8.78
CA ILE A 151 -9.41 28.88 -9.48
C ILE A 151 -10.24 27.76 -8.82
N PHE A 152 -10.23 27.66 -7.50
CA PHE A 152 -11.01 26.67 -6.76
C PHE A 152 -12.50 26.87 -6.95
N ALA A 153 -13.00 28.11 -7.02
CA ALA A 153 -14.39 28.36 -7.36
C ALA A 153 -14.78 27.74 -8.71
N LEU A 154 -13.89 27.81 -9.72
CA LEU A 154 -14.15 27.23 -11.04
C LEU A 154 -14.16 25.70 -11.01
N TYR A 155 -13.17 25.09 -10.35
CA TYR A 155 -13.08 23.64 -10.28
C TYR A 155 -14.12 23.01 -9.35
N ASP A 156 -14.54 23.69 -8.31
CA ASP A 156 -15.69 23.31 -7.47
C ASP A 156 -16.96 23.17 -8.32
N HIS A 157 -17.19 24.12 -9.23
CA HIS A 157 -18.32 24.04 -10.16
C HIS A 157 -18.12 22.98 -11.24
N SER A 158 -16.91 22.82 -11.78
CA SER A 158 -16.61 21.74 -12.73
C SER A 158 -16.90 20.35 -12.13
N GLU A 159 -16.49 20.13 -10.88
CA GLU A 159 -16.77 18.88 -10.16
C GLU A 159 -18.29 18.68 -9.99
N GLN A 160 -19.00 19.69 -9.48
CA GLN A 160 -20.46 19.63 -9.32
C GLN A 160 -21.23 19.52 -10.64
N PHE A 161 -20.68 19.96 -11.77
CA PHE A 161 -21.25 19.76 -13.11
C PHE A 161 -21.07 18.32 -13.63
N GLY A 162 -20.14 17.55 -13.07
CA GLY A 162 -19.90 16.15 -13.44
C GLY A 162 -18.52 15.85 -14.00
N VAL A 163 -17.54 16.75 -13.85
CA VAL A 163 -16.15 16.52 -14.26
C VAL A 163 -15.30 16.17 -13.04
N SER A 164 -15.04 14.88 -12.86
CA SER A 164 -14.14 14.37 -11.82
C SER A 164 -12.72 14.99 -11.94
N PRO A 165 -12.01 15.27 -10.82
CA PRO A 165 -10.58 15.53 -10.84
C PRO A 165 -9.78 14.47 -11.61
N TRP A 166 -10.28 13.23 -11.62
CA TRP A 166 -9.65 12.06 -12.23
C TRP A 166 -10.08 11.78 -13.68
N TYR A 167 -10.83 12.69 -14.32
CA TYR A 167 -11.33 12.47 -15.69
C TYR A 167 -10.23 12.09 -16.69
N TRP A 168 -9.02 12.60 -16.48
CA TRP A 168 -7.84 12.27 -17.27
C TRP A 168 -6.89 11.31 -16.54
N TRP A 169 -6.69 11.44 -15.23
CA TRP A 169 -5.70 10.67 -14.48
C TRP A 169 -6.13 9.24 -14.10
N ALA A 170 -7.43 8.95 -14.15
CA ALA A 170 -7.94 7.58 -14.01
C ALA A 170 -9.17 7.30 -14.90
N ASP A 171 -9.25 8.00 -16.05
CA ASP A 171 -10.25 7.78 -17.10
C ASP A 171 -11.71 7.86 -16.64
N ALA A 172 -11.98 8.57 -15.55
CA ALA A 172 -13.32 8.73 -15.03
C ALA A 172 -14.22 9.39 -16.10
N PRO A 173 -15.25 8.69 -16.61
CA PRO A 173 -16.13 9.26 -17.63
C PRO A 173 -16.86 10.50 -17.11
N VAL A 174 -16.87 11.57 -17.92
CA VAL A 174 -17.61 12.80 -17.61
C VAL A 174 -19.12 12.53 -17.71
N ALA A 175 -19.87 12.90 -16.67
CA ALA A 175 -21.33 12.84 -16.70
C ALA A 175 -21.89 13.85 -17.71
N THR A 176 -22.84 13.43 -18.56
CA THR A 176 -23.41 14.31 -19.60
C THR A 176 -24.80 14.80 -19.21
N HIS A 177 -25.04 16.09 -19.38
CA HIS A 177 -26.30 16.75 -19.06
C HIS A 177 -26.64 17.81 -20.09
N THR A 178 -27.87 17.80 -20.62
CA THR A 178 -28.29 18.79 -21.65
C THR A 178 -28.52 20.20 -21.08
N SER A 179 -28.65 20.32 -19.77
CA SER A 179 -28.83 21.60 -19.08
C SER A 179 -28.09 21.64 -17.74
N LEU A 180 -27.53 22.80 -17.42
CA LEU A 180 -26.83 23.13 -16.20
C LEU A 180 -27.40 24.41 -15.60
N PHE A 181 -27.67 24.36 -14.30
CA PHE A 181 -28.18 25.48 -13.52
C PHE A 181 -27.40 25.63 -12.20
N VAL A 182 -27.39 26.84 -11.65
CA VAL A 182 -26.81 27.14 -10.33
C VAL A 182 -27.79 27.87 -9.44
N SER A 183 -27.70 27.65 -8.14
CA SER A 183 -28.55 28.29 -7.14
C SER A 183 -28.27 29.80 -7.05
N PRO A 184 -29.26 30.64 -6.68
CA PRO A 184 -29.04 32.08 -6.48
C PRO A 184 -27.97 32.43 -5.46
N ASN A 185 -27.87 31.62 -4.39
CA ASN A 185 -26.92 31.84 -3.32
C ASN A 185 -25.52 31.32 -3.68
N GLY A 186 -25.39 30.55 -4.78
CA GLY A 186 -24.14 29.98 -5.26
C GLY A 186 -23.49 29.01 -4.27
N CYS A 187 -22.20 28.79 -4.50
CA CYS A 187 -21.28 28.03 -3.67
C CYS A 187 -20.34 29.00 -2.95
N ALA A 188 -19.85 28.60 -1.78
CA ALA A 188 -18.81 29.35 -1.08
C ALA A 188 -17.98 28.39 -0.25
N HIS A 189 -16.71 28.75 -0.06
CA HIS A 189 -15.82 28.08 0.88
C HIS A 189 -14.92 29.11 1.56
N GLY A 190 -14.70 28.91 2.86
CA GLY A 190 -13.79 29.74 3.66
C GLY A 190 -12.31 29.43 3.37
N ALA A 191 -11.43 29.88 4.26
CA ALA A 191 -10.05 29.43 4.21
C ALA A 191 -9.96 27.90 4.46
N PRO A 192 -9.11 27.17 3.73
CA PRO A 192 -8.92 25.74 3.95
C PRO A 192 -8.34 25.46 5.33
N THR A 193 -8.62 24.28 5.88
CA THR A 193 -8.11 23.85 7.20
C THR A 193 -6.59 23.90 7.23
N VAL A 194 -5.94 23.41 6.17
CA VAL A 194 -4.50 23.36 6.03
C VAL A 194 -4.04 24.36 4.95
N LYS A 195 -3.03 25.17 5.27
CA LYS A 195 -2.61 26.29 4.40
C LYS A 195 -1.90 25.84 3.12
N TYR A 196 -0.92 24.94 3.22
CA TYR A 196 -0.23 24.31 2.09
C TYR A 196 -0.55 22.82 2.06
N ARG A 197 -1.10 22.33 0.96
CA ARG A 197 -1.66 20.98 0.82
C ARG A 197 -1.13 20.39 -0.48
N GLY A 198 -0.41 19.28 -0.40
CA GLY A 198 0.29 18.76 -1.57
C GLY A 198 0.64 17.30 -1.52
N ILE A 199 1.32 16.89 -2.58
CA ILE A 199 1.88 15.55 -2.75
C ILE A 199 3.39 15.65 -2.96
N PHE A 200 4.07 14.53 -2.76
CA PHE A 200 5.45 14.31 -3.13
C PHE A 200 5.51 13.14 -4.12
N PHE A 201 5.98 13.41 -5.34
CA PHE A 201 6.41 12.35 -6.24
C PHE A 201 7.77 11.86 -5.78
N ASN A 202 7.83 10.62 -5.33
CA ASN A 202 9.03 9.95 -4.88
C ASN A 202 8.97 8.50 -5.36
N ASP A 203 10.06 7.76 -5.19
CA ASP A 203 10.10 6.33 -5.47
C ASP A 203 9.71 6.02 -6.94
N GLU A 204 9.85 7.02 -7.83
CA GLU A 204 9.20 7.15 -9.15
C GLU A 204 9.76 6.20 -10.23
N GLN A 205 10.70 5.36 -9.84
CA GLN A 205 11.34 4.37 -10.69
C GLN A 205 10.95 2.95 -10.26
N PRO A 206 10.56 2.09 -11.21
CA PRO A 206 10.56 2.31 -12.66
C PRO A 206 9.28 2.92 -13.26
N ALA A 207 8.16 2.94 -12.53
CA ALA A 207 6.83 3.09 -13.10
C ALA A 207 6.55 4.50 -13.67
N LEU A 208 6.43 5.53 -12.82
CA LEU A 208 6.10 6.89 -13.24
C LEU A 208 7.12 7.46 -14.22
N GLN A 209 8.41 7.23 -13.98
CA GLN A 209 9.46 7.72 -14.87
C GLN A 209 9.37 7.10 -16.26
N SER A 210 9.17 5.78 -16.37
CA SER A 210 9.08 5.12 -17.69
C SER A 210 7.82 5.56 -18.43
N TRP A 211 6.69 5.64 -17.72
CA TRP A 211 5.44 6.15 -18.29
C TRP A 211 5.60 7.60 -18.78
N ALA A 212 6.19 8.48 -17.97
CA ALA A 212 6.36 9.88 -18.33
C ALA A 212 7.29 10.03 -19.55
N ALA A 213 8.36 9.23 -19.62
CA ALA A 213 9.25 9.20 -20.78
C ALA A 213 8.51 8.81 -22.05
N GLU A 214 7.63 7.82 -21.98
CA GLU A 214 6.84 7.41 -23.13
C GLU A 214 5.79 8.47 -23.54
N LYS A 215 5.11 9.09 -22.58
CA LYS A 215 3.96 9.97 -22.87
C LYS A 215 4.29 11.43 -23.12
N PHE A 216 5.39 11.95 -22.57
CA PHE A 216 5.70 13.40 -22.62
C PHE A 216 7.01 13.75 -23.33
N VAL A 217 7.82 12.75 -23.70
CA VAL A 217 9.08 12.94 -24.43
C VAL A 217 8.98 12.47 -25.88
N THR A 218 7.86 11.86 -26.31
CA THR A 218 7.63 11.53 -27.72
C THR A 218 7.53 12.82 -28.55
N ASN A 219 8.61 13.18 -29.25
CA ASN A 219 8.86 14.39 -30.07
C ASN A 219 9.61 15.56 -29.40
N GLU A 220 9.93 15.45 -28.11
CA GLU A 220 10.89 16.34 -27.43
C GLU A 220 12.10 15.52 -26.97
N GLN A 221 13.23 16.15 -26.65
CA GLN A 221 14.28 15.45 -25.90
C GLN A 221 13.94 15.57 -24.42
N GLY A 222 14.27 14.56 -23.61
CA GLY A 222 14.23 14.69 -22.15
C GLY A 222 15.13 15.85 -21.70
N SER A 223 15.21 16.09 -20.39
CA SER A 223 16.14 17.08 -19.85
C SER A 223 17.54 16.92 -20.45
N ALA A 224 18.11 18.01 -20.97
CA ALA A 224 19.42 17.97 -21.61
C ALA A 224 20.56 17.54 -20.66
N LEU A 225 20.36 17.67 -19.34
CA LEU A 225 21.38 17.39 -18.33
C LEU A 225 21.12 16.11 -17.53
N THR A 226 19.86 15.69 -17.39
CA THR A 226 19.48 14.56 -16.52
C THR A 226 18.79 13.43 -17.27
N ASP A 227 18.40 13.64 -18.54
CA ASP A 227 17.50 12.75 -19.30
C ASP A 227 16.14 12.52 -18.64
N SER A 228 15.80 13.33 -17.62
CA SER A 228 14.52 13.29 -16.93
C SER A 228 13.35 13.58 -17.90
N PRO A 229 12.25 12.83 -17.81
CA PRO A 229 11.06 13.05 -18.63
C PRO A 229 10.11 14.12 -18.06
N PHE A 230 10.37 14.64 -16.86
CA PHE A 230 9.44 15.50 -16.12
C PHE A 230 9.53 16.98 -16.57
N ASN A 231 9.05 17.23 -17.79
CA ASN A 231 9.00 18.57 -18.39
C ASN A 231 7.70 19.32 -18.03
N ARG A 232 7.56 20.57 -18.54
CA ARG A 232 6.38 21.41 -18.28
C ARG A 232 5.07 20.79 -18.73
N PHE A 233 5.05 19.89 -19.71
CA PHE A 233 3.83 19.25 -20.20
C PHE A 233 3.32 18.18 -19.24
N PHE A 234 4.23 17.35 -18.71
CA PHE A 234 3.93 16.44 -17.60
C PHE A 234 3.41 17.24 -16.41
N HIS A 235 4.17 18.25 -15.98
CA HIS A 235 3.81 19.05 -14.81
C HIS A 235 2.50 19.82 -14.99
N SER A 236 2.15 20.28 -16.20
CA SER A 236 0.84 20.90 -16.45
C SER A 236 -0.33 19.97 -16.14
N LYS A 237 -0.18 18.66 -16.40
CA LYS A 237 -1.19 17.64 -16.05
C LYS A 237 -1.28 17.40 -14.55
N VAL A 238 -0.15 17.43 -13.85
CA VAL A 238 -0.09 17.35 -12.38
C VAL A 238 -0.73 18.58 -11.75
N PHE A 239 -0.37 19.78 -12.21
CA PHE A 239 -0.89 21.04 -11.66
C PHE A 239 -2.40 21.17 -11.84
N GLU A 240 -2.94 20.75 -13.00
CA GLU A 240 -4.39 20.68 -13.20
C GLU A 240 -5.05 19.76 -12.17
N LEU A 241 -4.51 18.56 -11.96
CA LEU A 241 -5.04 17.57 -11.02
C LEU A 241 -5.04 18.11 -9.57
N LEU A 242 -3.92 18.68 -9.12
CA LEU A 242 -3.80 19.25 -7.77
C LEU A 242 -4.84 20.34 -7.55
N LEU A 243 -4.98 21.28 -8.48
CA LEU A 243 -5.94 22.37 -8.34
C LEU A 243 -7.40 21.86 -8.36
N ARG A 244 -7.70 20.82 -9.14
CA ARG A 244 -9.03 20.16 -9.16
C ARG A 244 -9.34 19.49 -7.81
N MET A 245 -8.33 18.94 -7.13
CA MET A 245 -8.46 18.42 -5.76
C MET A 245 -8.31 19.50 -4.68
N LYS A 246 -8.31 20.79 -5.06
CA LYS A 246 -8.16 21.95 -4.15
C LYS A 246 -6.84 21.95 -3.37
N ALA A 247 -5.81 21.29 -3.91
CA ALA A 247 -4.43 21.32 -3.44
C ALA A 247 -3.65 22.50 -4.05
N ASN A 248 -2.53 22.88 -3.43
CA ASN A 248 -1.73 24.04 -3.85
C ASN A 248 -0.22 23.84 -3.71
N HIS A 249 0.26 22.69 -3.25
CA HIS A 249 1.67 22.43 -2.98
C HIS A 249 2.17 21.19 -3.71
N LEU A 250 3.44 21.17 -4.12
CA LEU A 250 4.08 20.01 -4.74
C LEU A 250 5.55 19.93 -4.36
N TRP A 251 5.99 18.72 -3.99
CA TRP A 251 7.38 18.30 -4.07
C TRP A 251 7.54 17.44 -5.35
N PRO A 252 8.38 17.87 -6.31
CA PRO A 252 8.52 17.17 -7.59
C PRO A 252 9.37 15.90 -7.45
N ALA A 253 9.32 15.05 -8.48
CA ALA A 253 10.23 13.91 -8.64
C ALA A 253 11.69 14.36 -8.56
N GLN A 254 12.55 13.54 -7.96
CA GLN A 254 13.91 13.98 -7.56
C GLN A 254 14.99 12.90 -7.65
N TRP A 255 14.66 11.60 -7.78
CA TRP A 255 15.66 10.52 -7.78
C TRP A 255 16.66 10.63 -8.93
N SER A 256 16.17 10.95 -10.13
CA SER A 256 17.00 11.27 -11.29
C SER A 256 16.50 12.53 -12.01
N SER A 257 15.83 13.42 -11.28
CA SER A 257 15.20 14.62 -11.80
C SER A 257 15.60 15.83 -10.96
N ALA A 258 15.64 16.99 -11.60
CA ALA A 258 15.85 18.27 -10.93
C ALA A 258 14.90 19.29 -11.53
N PHE A 259 13.75 19.52 -10.89
CA PHE A 259 12.62 20.29 -11.42
C PHE A 259 13.01 21.64 -12.05
N GLY A 260 13.87 22.42 -11.39
CA GLY A 260 14.34 23.73 -11.86
C GLY A 260 15.43 23.69 -12.93
N VAL A 261 15.88 22.50 -13.34
CA VAL A 261 16.93 22.26 -14.34
C VAL A 261 16.37 21.52 -15.55
N ASP A 262 15.48 20.56 -15.32
CA ASP A 262 14.97 19.66 -16.36
C ASP A 262 14.22 20.37 -17.48
N ASP A 263 13.46 21.41 -17.13
CA ASP A 263 12.86 22.35 -18.06
C ASP A 263 12.88 23.76 -17.43
N PRO A 264 13.50 24.78 -18.06
CA PRO A 264 13.56 26.13 -17.51
C PRO A 264 12.18 26.78 -17.30
N LEU A 265 11.12 26.25 -17.91
CA LEU A 265 9.76 26.74 -17.73
C LEU A 265 9.00 26.05 -16.59
N ASN A 266 9.54 25.00 -15.97
CA ASN A 266 8.85 24.27 -14.89
C ASN A 266 8.44 25.21 -13.73
N GLN A 267 9.37 26.01 -13.21
CA GLN A 267 9.10 26.92 -12.09
C GLN A 267 8.13 28.04 -12.45
N PHE A 268 8.27 28.62 -13.65
CA PHE A 268 7.32 29.60 -14.16
C PHE A 268 5.93 29.00 -14.32
N ASN A 269 5.85 27.78 -14.85
CA ASN A 269 4.58 27.11 -15.09
C ASN A 269 3.86 26.77 -13.78
N ALA A 270 4.59 26.39 -12.73
CA ALA A 270 4.01 26.21 -11.40
C ALA A 270 3.36 27.49 -10.87
N ASP A 271 4.09 28.63 -10.86
CA ASP A 271 3.55 29.92 -10.41
C ASP A 271 2.37 30.41 -11.28
N TYR A 272 2.45 30.16 -12.59
CA TYR A 272 1.39 30.45 -13.55
C TYR A 272 0.10 29.70 -13.22
N PHE A 273 0.18 28.42 -12.87
CA PHE A 273 -0.96 27.63 -12.39
C PHE A 273 -1.39 28.04 -10.97
N GLY A 274 -0.46 28.57 -10.18
CA GLY A 274 -0.65 28.88 -8.77
C GLY A 274 -0.21 27.74 -7.84
N ILE A 275 0.60 26.78 -8.30
CA ILE A 275 1.19 25.75 -7.45
C ILE A 275 2.41 26.32 -6.74
N VAL A 276 2.40 26.26 -5.41
CA VAL A 276 3.51 26.63 -4.55
C VAL A 276 4.51 25.48 -4.55
N MET A 277 5.72 25.72 -5.03
CA MET A 277 6.73 24.66 -5.07
C MET A 277 7.42 24.51 -3.72
N GLY A 278 7.71 23.27 -3.35
CA GLY A 278 8.65 22.92 -2.28
C GLY A 278 9.64 21.87 -2.78
N THR A 279 10.50 21.44 -1.87
CA THR A 279 11.44 20.35 -2.08
C THR A 279 11.41 19.46 -0.84
N SER A 280 11.83 18.20 -0.97
CA SER A 280 11.90 17.29 0.18
C SER A 280 12.84 17.81 1.26
N HIS A 281 12.81 17.19 2.44
CA HIS A 281 13.52 17.66 3.62
C HIS A 281 15.05 17.67 3.50
N GLU A 282 15.61 16.94 2.54
CA GLU A 282 17.07 16.94 2.29
C GLU A 282 17.50 17.93 1.20
N GLU A 283 16.58 18.65 0.56
CA GLU A 283 16.82 19.48 -0.62
C GLU A 283 16.72 21.00 -0.30
N PRO A 284 17.59 21.58 0.55
CA PRO A 284 17.41 22.95 1.03
C PRO A 284 17.62 24.01 -0.05
N MET A 285 16.99 25.16 0.16
CA MET A 285 17.18 26.37 -0.67
C MET A 285 16.82 26.18 -2.16
N MET A 286 15.77 25.37 -2.43
CA MET A 286 15.24 25.09 -3.77
C MET A 286 16.28 24.46 -4.72
N ARG A 287 17.01 23.48 -4.20
CA ARG A 287 18.02 22.71 -4.92
C ARG A 287 17.72 21.23 -4.83
N SER A 288 17.48 20.60 -5.97
CA SER A 288 17.19 19.16 -6.02
C SER A 288 18.48 18.35 -5.93
N ILE A 289 18.84 17.95 -4.71
CA ILE A 289 19.96 17.04 -4.45
C ILE A 289 19.45 15.59 -4.37
N PRO A 290 20.26 14.58 -4.71
CA PRO A 290 21.68 14.67 -5.09
C PRO A 290 21.94 15.16 -6.53
N VAL A 291 20.92 15.21 -7.40
CA VAL A 291 21.09 15.44 -8.84
C VAL A 291 21.79 16.77 -9.18
N GLU A 292 21.31 17.90 -8.67
CA GLU A 292 21.92 19.21 -8.93
C GLU A 292 23.30 19.35 -8.30
N TRP A 293 23.56 18.69 -7.18
CA TRP A 293 24.90 18.67 -6.59
C TRP A 293 25.88 17.86 -7.47
N GLY A 294 25.44 16.74 -8.03
CA GLY A 294 26.23 15.97 -8.99
C GLY A 294 26.56 16.73 -10.29
N LEU A 295 25.66 17.62 -10.73
CA LEU A 295 25.84 18.43 -11.93
C LEU A 295 26.68 19.70 -11.71
N PHE A 296 26.45 20.40 -10.60
CA PHE A 296 26.98 21.76 -10.39
C PHE A 296 27.77 21.95 -9.10
N GLY A 297 27.70 20.98 -8.18
CA GLY A 297 28.45 20.99 -6.93
C GLY A 297 29.94 20.71 -7.14
N VAL A 298 30.76 21.15 -6.19
CA VAL A 298 32.20 20.88 -6.17
C VAL A 298 32.59 20.44 -4.77
N GLY A 299 33.26 19.30 -4.64
CA GLY A 299 33.66 18.74 -3.34
C GLY A 299 32.54 17.98 -2.63
N PRO A 300 32.76 17.58 -1.36
CA PRO A 300 31.79 16.80 -0.60
C PRO A 300 30.56 17.65 -0.23
N TRP A 301 29.39 17.00 -0.14
CA TRP A 301 28.21 17.57 0.50
C TRP A 301 28.35 17.49 2.02
N ASP A 302 29.24 18.34 2.54
CA ASP A 302 29.61 18.43 3.96
C ASP A 302 29.87 19.90 4.28
N TYR A 303 28.99 20.51 5.08
CA TYR A 303 29.11 21.92 5.42
C TYR A 303 30.32 22.22 6.29
N GLY A 304 30.73 21.31 7.17
CA GLY A 304 31.91 21.48 8.01
C GLY A 304 33.20 21.57 7.20
N ALA A 305 33.28 20.85 6.07
CA ALA A 305 34.45 20.80 5.20
C ALA A 305 34.36 21.71 3.95
N ASN A 306 33.15 22.07 3.50
CA ASN A 306 32.92 22.66 2.18
C ASN A 306 31.86 23.78 2.17
N ALA A 307 31.72 24.50 3.28
CA ALA A 307 30.72 25.57 3.45
C ALA A 307 30.68 26.59 2.31
N GLU A 308 31.83 27.10 1.86
CA GLU A 308 31.88 28.18 0.84
C GLU A 308 31.20 27.75 -0.48
N THR A 309 31.51 26.54 -0.96
CA THR A 309 30.92 26.01 -2.18
C THR A 309 29.43 25.73 -2.03
N ILE A 310 29.02 25.12 -0.91
CA ILE A 310 27.61 24.84 -0.61
C ILE A 310 26.82 26.15 -0.52
N ASN A 311 27.40 27.19 0.06
CA ASN A 311 26.80 28.52 0.14
C ASN A 311 26.58 29.15 -1.22
N ALA A 312 27.60 29.13 -2.08
CA ALA A 312 27.46 29.63 -3.46
C ALA A 312 26.38 28.83 -4.24
N PHE A 313 26.32 27.52 -4.02
CA PHE A 313 25.30 26.65 -4.59
C PHE A 313 23.88 27.04 -4.12
N TRP A 314 23.67 27.26 -2.83
CA TRP A 314 22.38 27.72 -2.27
C TRP A 314 21.98 29.12 -2.73
N VAL A 315 22.92 30.07 -2.78
CA VAL A 315 22.67 31.42 -3.31
C VAL A 315 22.12 31.35 -4.73
N ASN A 316 22.72 30.52 -5.60
CA ASN A 316 22.28 30.36 -6.98
C ASN A 316 20.88 29.72 -7.08
N GLY A 317 20.56 28.73 -6.23
CA GLY A 317 19.22 28.13 -6.16
C GLY A 317 18.16 29.15 -5.71
N THR A 318 18.54 29.98 -4.74
CA THR A 318 17.69 31.07 -4.23
C THR A 318 17.45 32.14 -5.28
N ILE A 319 18.48 32.56 -6.03
CA ILE A 319 18.34 33.52 -7.14
C ILE A 319 17.42 32.98 -8.22
N ARG A 320 17.60 31.71 -8.62
CA ARG A 320 16.78 31.06 -9.65
C ARG A 320 15.30 31.03 -9.26
N SER A 321 15.01 30.74 -7.99
CA SER A 321 13.64 30.49 -7.52
C SER A 321 12.94 31.71 -6.94
N LYS A 322 13.67 32.79 -6.63
CA LYS A 322 13.16 34.07 -6.09
C LYS A 322 11.90 34.62 -6.77
N PRO A 323 11.74 34.56 -8.11
CA PRO A 323 10.57 35.16 -8.77
C PRO A 323 9.24 34.43 -8.54
N PHE A 324 9.27 33.22 -7.98
CA PHE A 324 8.12 32.33 -7.91
C PHE A 324 7.66 32.10 -6.46
N GLU A 325 6.41 31.63 -6.29
CA GLU A 325 5.87 31.27 -4.98
C GLU A 325 6.41 29.91 -4.52
N ASN A 326 7.15 29.90 -3.40
CA ASN A 326 7.76 28.68 -2.84
C ASN A 326 7.56 28.58 -1.33
N VAL A 327 7.58 27.35 -0.81
CA VAL A 327 7.90 27.06 0.59
C VAL A 327 9.34 26.55 0.63
N TRP A 328 10.22 27.29 1.29
CA TRP A 328 11.65 27.05 1.26
C TRP A 328 12.06 26.05 2.34
N THR A 329 12.58 24.90 1.91
CA THR A 329 13.24 23.95 2.81
C THR A 329 14.53 24.58 3.35
N VAL A 330 14.66 24.60 4.67
CA VAL A 330 15.85 25.06 5.40
C VAL A 330 16.43 23.94 6.27
N GLY A 331 17.61 24.16 6.82
CA GLY A 331 18.43 23.11 7.43
C GLY A 331 19.26 22.36 6.38
N MET A 332 19.85 21.23 6.78
CA MET A 332 20.64 20.38 5.90
C MET A 332 20.70 18.97 6.51
N ARG A 333 20.71 17.95 5.66
CA ARG A 333 21.11 16.58 6.03
C ARG A 333 22.36 16.19 5.24
N GLY A 334 23.01 15.12 5.67
CA GLY A 334 24.12 14.50 4.95
C GLY A 334 23.68 13.95 3.59
N ASN A 335 24.65 13.54 2.78
CA ASN A 335 24.38 13.10 1.41
C ASN A 335 23.62 11.76 1.39
N GLY A 336 22.50 11.70 0.65
CA GLY A 336 21.72 10.47 0.46
C GLY A 336 20.84 10.11 1.65
N ASP A 337 20.12 11.09 2.22
CA ASP A 337 19.21 10.94 3.37
C ASP A 337 19.89 10.53 4.70
N GLU A 338 21.19 10.80 4.83
CA GLU A 338 22.01 10.43 5.99
C GLU A 338 22.14 11.57 7.04
N PRO A 339 22.43 11.27 8.31
CA PRO A 339 22.76 12.28 9.32
C PRO A 339 23.98 13.15 8.98
N ILE A 340 24.03 14.38 9.48
CA ILE A 340 25.25 15.20 9.47
C ILE A 340 26.29 14.61 10.45
N VAL A 341 27.56 14.64 10.06
CA VAL A 341 28.69 14.17 10.89
C VAL A 341 29.21 15.29 11.81
N GLY A 342 29.44 14.99 13.09
CA GLY A 342 30.11 15.90 14.05
C GLY A 342 29.15 16.53 15.06
N ASP A 343 29.46 17.74 15.53
CA ASP A 343 28.60 18.53 16.43
C ASP A 343 27.39 19.08 15.66
N ALA A 344 26.38 18.22 15.47
CA ALA A 344 25.26 18.46 14.58
C ALA A 344 24.43 19.69 14.97
N ILE A 345 24.18 19.93 16.26
CA ILE A 345 23.35 21.06 16.71
C ILE A 345 24.03 22.39 16.35
N SER A 346 25.28 22.60 16.80
CA SER A 346 26.01 23.84 16.51
C SER A 346 26.18 24.07 15.01
N LEU A 347 26.41 22.99 14.25
CA LEU A 347 26.56 23.07 12.80
C LEU A 347 25.23 23.45 12.12
N LEU A 348 24.10 22.85 12.54
CA LEU A 348 22.78 23.16 12.00
C LEU A 348 22.35 24.60 12.32
N GLU A 349 22.61 25.08 13.53
CA GLU A 349 22.35 26.49 13.90
C GLU A 349 23.12 27.45 13.00
N ASN A 350 24.40 27.16 12.73
CA ASN A 350 25.23 27.94 11.81
C ASN A 350 24.71 27.87 10.37
N ILE A 351 24.31 26.69 9.90
CA ILE A 351 23.71 26.50 8.58
C ILE A 351 22.45 27.35 8.41
N THR A 352 21.52 27.30 9.37
CA THR A 352 20.26 28.06 9.29
C THR A 352 20.46 29.57 9.42
N ALA A 353 21.42 30.01 10.25
CA ALA A 353 21.79 31.41 10.33
C ALA A 353 22.34 31.92 8.98
N ASN A 354 23.12 31.09 8.29
CA ASN A 354 23.64 31.45 6.99
C ASN A 354 22.58 31.39 5.87
N GLN A 355 21.67 30.42 5.89
CA GLN A 355 20.52 30.40 4.98
C GLN A 355 19.64 31.66 5.14
N THR A 356 19.46 32.14 6.37
CA THR A 356 18.83 33.44 6.65
C THR A 356 19.61 34.61 6.03
N ALA A 357 20.94 34.60 6.10
CA ALA A 357 21.78 35.60 5.45
C ALA A 357 21.66 35.56 3.91
N ILE A 358 21.54 34.36 3.32
CA ILE A 358 21.29 34.19 1.88
C ILE A 358 19.96 34.82 1.47
N PHE A 359 18.89 34.67 2.26
CA PHE A 359 17.63 35.35 1.97
C PHE A 359 17.78 36.87 1.94
N LYS A 360 18.47 37.46 2.94
CA LYS A 360 18.75 38.91 2.95
C LYS A 360 19.64 39.35 1.79
N GLN A 361 20.61 38.53 1.41
CA GLN A 361 21.46 38.81 0.25
C GLN A 361 20.65 38.84 -1.06
N VAL A 362 19.76 37.87 -1.26
CA VAL A 362 19.08 37.66 -2.55
C VAL A 362 17.78 38.48 -2.66
N PHE A 363 16.99 38.58 -1.59
CA PHE A 363 15.74 39.34 -1.57
C PHE A 363 15.94 40.82 -1.24
N GLY A 364 17.07 41.19 -0.62
CA GLY A 364 17.41 42.55 -0.21
C GLY A 364 17.60 42.63 1.31
N GLN A 365 18.55 43.46 1.77
CA GLN A 365 18.95 43.47 3.19
C GLN A 365 17.83 43.86 4.16
N ASP A 366 16.86 44.65 3.69
CA ASP A 366 15.70 45.10 4.46
C ASP A 366 14.50 44.14 4.38
N VAL A 367 14.65 42.98 3.73
CA VAL A 367 13.56 41.99 3.67
C VAL A 367 13.26 41.44 5.06
N ASP A 368 11.98 41.38 5.40
CA ASP A 368 11.54 40.62 6.56
C ASP A 368 11.52 39.13 6.21
N VAL A 369 12.56 38.40 6.63
CA VAL A 369 12.70 36.97 6.40
C VAL A 369 11.54 36.17 6.99
N SER A 370 10.87 36.68 8.04
CA SER A 370 9.70 36.01 8.62
C SER A 370 8.49 35.95 7.69
N GLN A 371 8.48 36.77 6.62
CA GLN A 371 7.44 36.75 5.59
C GLN A 371 7.79 35.83 4.41
N ILE A 372 8.98 35.24 4.37
CA ILE A 372 9.39 34.24 3.38
C ILE A 372 9.01 32.86 3.93
N PRO A 373 8.06 32.12 3.31
CA PRO A 373 7.60 30.83 3.85
C PRO A 373 8.74 29.82 3.92
N GLN A 374 9.06 29.35 5.13
CA GLN A 374 10.13 28.39 5.38
C GLN A 374 9.59 27.17 6.11
N VAL A 375 10.19 26.02 5.83
CA VAL A 375 9.86 24.75 6.45
C VAL A 375 11.14 24.00 6.79
N TRP A 376 11.15 23.38 7.98
CA TRP A 376 12.20 22.45 8.36
C TRP A 376 11.55 21.16 8.82
N ALA A 377 11.82 20.07 8.10
CA ALA A 377 11.39 18.76 8.55
C ALA A 377 12.28 18.27 9.68
N LEU A 378 11.63 17.98 10.80
CA LEU A 378 12.26 17.35 11.95
C LEU A 378 12.20 15.83 11.72
N TYR A 379 12.94 15.37 10.72
CA TYR A 379 12.92 14.00 10.25
C TYR A 379 14.02 13.17 10.91
N LYS A 380 13.66 12.00 11.45
CA LYS A 380 14.57 11.08 12.13
C LYS A 380 15.46 11.80 13.14
N GLU A 381 16.79 11.75 12.99
CA GLU A 381 17.74 12.32 13.94
C GLU A 381 17.54 13.83 14.21
N VAL A 382 16.98 14.57 13.26
CA VAL A 382 16.74 16.01 13.41
C VAL A 382 15.63 16.28 14.45
N GLU A 383 14.63 15.40 14.52
CA GLU A 383 13.66 15.39 15.63
C GLU A 383 14.39 15.25 16.96
N GLY A 384 15.36 14.33 17.01
CA GLY A 384 16.16 14.09 18.20
C GLY A 384 17.04 15.28 18.61
N TYR A 385 17.59 16.00 17.64
CA TYR A 385 18.34 17.23 17.90
C TYR A 385 17.45 18.34 18.46
N TYR A 386 16.22 18.47 17.96
CA TYR A 386 15.23 19.42 18.47
C TYR A 386 14.89 19.15 19.95
N ASP A 387 14.61 17.89 20.29
CA ASP A 387 14.37 17.46 21.67
C ASP A 387 15.59 17.73 22.59
N GLN A 388 16.81 17.63 22.04
CA GLN A 388 18.07 17.88 22.76
C GLN A 388 18.46 19.35 22.86
N GLY A 389 17.70 20.26 22.24
CA GLY A 389 17.89 21.70 22.41
C GLY A 389 18.20 22.50 21.14
N LEU A 390 18.24 21.88 19.95
CA LEU A 390 18.34 22.61 18.69
C LEU A 390 17.23 23.67 18.62
N ARG A 391 17.60 24.91 18.33
CA ARG A 391 16.67 26.03 18.24
C ARG A 391 16.32 26.33 16.79
N VAL A 392 15.01 26.47 16.56
CA VAL A 392 14.45 26.80 15.25
C VAL A 392 13.74 28.15 15.37
N ASP A 393 14.09 29.08 14.47
CA ASP A 393 13.47 30.41 14.40
C ASP A 393 11.94 30.33 14.38
N ASP A 394 11.26 31.21 15.12
CA ASP A 394 9.82 31.11 15.42
C ASP A 394 8.91 31.08 14.17
N TYR A 395 9.33 31.75 13.10
CA TYR A 395 8.59 31.86 11.84
C TYR A 395 8.77 30.66 10.90
N VAL A 396 9.71 29.75 11.20
CA VAL A 396 9.92 28.53 10.41
C VAL A 396 8.90 27.47 10.82
N THR A 397 8.22 26.91 9.82
CA THR A 397 7.25 25.83 10.02
C THR A 397 7.99 24.57 10.47
N LEU A 398 7.57 23.97 11.59
CA LEU A 398 8.06 22.65 12.00
C LEU A 398 7.27 21.57 11.27
N LEU A 399 7.91 20.82 10.37
CA LEU A 399 7.26 19.74 9.65
C LEU A 399 7.55 18.41 10.36
N TRP A 400 6.53 17.87 11.03
CA TRP A 400 6.60 16.55 11.67
C TRP A 400 6.40 15.47 10.62
N THR A 401 7.06 14.33 10.78
CA THR A 401 6.91 13.20 9.86
C THR A 401 6.18 12.05 10.53
N ASP A 402 5.58 11.19 9.71
CA ASP A 402 5.32 9.83 10.15
C ASP A 402 6.60 9.00 10.21
N ASP A 403 6.43 7.75 10.62
CA ASP A 403 7.46 6.74 10.68
C ASP A 403 7.71 6.07 9.33
N ASN A 404 7.28 6.69 8.22
CA ASN A 404 7.25 6.14 6.87
C ASN A 404 6.22 5.02 6.66
N TRP A 405 5.41 4.68 7.67
CA TRP A 405 4.40 3.62 7.64
C TRP A 405 3.01 4.12 8.04
N GLY A 406 2.79 5.43 7.93
CA GLY A 406 1.53 6.07 8.25
C GLY A 406 1.24 6.20 9.74
N ASN A 407 2.26 6.16 10.62
CA ASN A 407 2.12 6.48 12.05
C ASN A 407 2.92 7.77 12.36
N ILE A 408 2.23 8.88 12.62
CA ILE A 408 2.88 10.17 12.92
C ILE A 408 3.77 10.03 14.16
N ARG A 409 5.03 10.44 14.05
CA ARG A 409 6.03 10.28 15.11
C ARG A 409 5.82 11.26 16.25
N ARG A 410 5.40 12.48 15.94
CA ARG A 410 5.29 13.61 16.88
C ARG A 410 4.22 14.61 16.42
N TYR A 411 3.57 15.26 17.38
CA TYR A 411 2.64 16.38 17.14
C TYR A 411 3.03 17.60 17.98
N PRO A 412 2.63 18.83 17.65
CA PRO A 412 2.93 19.99 18.48
C PRO A 412 2.45 19.83 19.94
N ILE A 413 3.37 19.98 20.91
CA ILE A 413 2.98 20.14 22.32
C ILE A 413 2.48 21.57 22.57
N PRO A 414 1.77 21.83 23.69
CA PRO A 414 1.19 23.15 23.94
C PRO A 414 2.16 24.33 23.81
N SER A 415 3.44 24.16 24.17
CA SER A 415 4.45 25.22 24.05
C SER A 415 4.88 25.52 22.60
N GLU A 416 4.61 24.62 21.66
CA GLU A 416 5.02 24.75 20.25
C GLU A 416 3.90 25.33 19.36
N ARG A 417 2.63 25.23 19.77
CA ARG A 417 1.48 25.66 18.95
C ARG A 417 1.41 27.16 18.68
N ASN A 418 1.96 27.96 19.59
CA ASN A 418 1.96 29.42 19.46
C ASN A 418 3.08 29.97 18.55
N ARG A 419 3.94 29.10 17.97
CA ARG A 419 4.97 29.53 17.03
C ARG A 419 4.33 30.17 15.80
N THR A 420 4.84 31.30 15.34
CA THR A 420 4.26 32.03 14.18
C THR A 420 4.34 31.25 12.88
N GLY A 421 5.36 30.40 12.73
CA GLY A 421 5.50 29.43 11.63
C GLY A 421 4.47 28.31 11.68
N GLY A 422 3.93 27.98 12.85
CA GLY A 422 3.07 26.81 13.06
C GLY A 422 3.80 25.48 12.80
N ALA A 423 3.02 24.43 12.53
CA ALA A 423 3.55 23.09 12.27
C ALA A 423 2.80 22.40 11.12
N GLY A 424 3.39 21.31 10.60
CA GLY A 424 2.85 20.53 9.49
C GLY A 424 3.06 19.03 9.65
N VAL A 425 2.65 18.27 8.63
CA VAL A 425 2.79 16.80 8.55
C VAL A 425 3.35 16.39 7.19
N TYR A 426 4.38 15.55 7.19
CA TYR A 426 4.80 14.72 6.07
C TYR A 426 4.35 13.27 6.32
N TYR A 427 3.53 12.72 5.43
CA TYR A 427 2.89 11.40 5.58
C TYR A 427 3.23 10.48 4.40
N HIS A 428 3.17 9.16 4.58
CA HIS A 428 3.45 8.20 3.52
C HIS A 428 2.24 7.31 3.18
N VAL A 429 1.96 7.16 1.88
CA VAL A 429 1.17 6.04 1.33
C VAL A 429 1.98 5.14 0.40
N ASP A 430 3.26 5.46 0.22
CA ASP A 430 4.30 4.73 -0.51
C ASP A 430 5.64 4.94 0.20
N TYR A 431 6.57 3.99 0.14
CA TYR A 431 7.88 4.14 0.77
C TYR A 431 8.95 3.17 0.24
N VAL A 432 10.18 3.69 0.12
CA VAL A 432 11.43 2.94 -0.07
C VAL A 432 12.27 2.95 1.22
N GLY A 433 12.43 1.79 1.85
CA GLY A 433 13.25 1.61 3.04
C GLY A 433 12.80 0.47 3.96
N ASP A 434 13.23 0.56 5.22
CA ASP A 434 12.98 -0.48 6.22
C ASP A 434 11.52 -0.53 6.71
N PRO A 435 11.06 -1.69 7.21
CA PRO A 435 11.69 -3.03 7.09
C PRO A 435 11.68 -3.60 5.67
N ARG A 436 10.85 -3.03 4.78
CA ARG A 436 10.73 -3.38 3.38
C ARG A 436 9.96 -2.30 2.62
N ASP A 437 10.35 -2.05 1.38
CA ASP A 437 9.61 -1.17 0.48
C ASP A 437 8.15 -1.62 0.34
N TYR A 438 7.23 -0.66 0.19
CA TYR A 438 5.88 -0.92 -0.27
C TYR A 438 5.51 0.11 -1.35
N LYS A 439 5.44 -0.36 -2.59
CA LYS A 439 5.47 0.51 -3.79
C LYS A 439 4.46 0.13 -4.87
N TRP A 440 3.87 -1.06 -4.77
CA TRP A 440 3.19 -1.66 -5.92
C TRP A 440 1.72 -1.25 -6.05
N ILE A 441 0.94 -1.38 -4.97
CA ILE A 441 -0.51 -1.19 -4.98
C ILE A 441 -1.02 -0.56 -3.69
N ALA A 442 -2.26 -0.05 -3.72
CA ALA A 442 -2.89 0.59 -2.58
C ALA A 442 -2.91 -0.31 -1.32
N THR A 443 -2.32 0.20 -0.23
CA THR A 443 -2.19 -0.51 1.05
C THR A 443 -2.58 0.33 2.28
N SER A 444 -3.16 1.52 2.04
CA SER A 444 -3.47 2.50 3.09
C SER A 444 -4.97 2.64 3.30
N GLN A 445 -5.40 2.61 4.57
CA GLN A 445 -6.81 2.75 4.94
C GLN A 445 -7.15 4.23 5.14
N ILE A 446 -8.25 4.72 4.55
CA ILE A 446 -8.74 6.09 4.82
C ILE A 446 -9.08 6.30 6.30
N SER A 447 -9.51 5.25 7.00
CA SER A 447 -9.76 5.29 8.45
C SER A 447 -8.48 5.52 9.24
N LYS A 448 -7.35 4.91 8.83
CA LYS A 448 -6.01 5.17 9.40
C LYS A 448 -5.52 6.59 9.10
N ILE A 449 -5.69 7.06 7.87
CA ILE A 449 -5.33 8.43 7.47
C ILE A 449 -6.11 9.44 8.32
N PHE A 450 -7.43 9.27 8.43
CA PHE A 450 -8.28 10.10 9.28
C PHE A 450 -7.85 10.03 10.75
N GLU A 451 -7.60 8.82 11.26
CA GLU A 451 -7.20 8.59 12.64
C GLU A 451 -5.97 9.44 13.00
N GLN A 452 -4.91 9.39 12.20
CA GLN A 452 -3.67 10.15 12.42
C GLN A 452 -3.85 11.65 12.20
N LEU A 453 -4.46 12.04 11.07
CA LEU A 453 -4.60 13.46 10.71
C LEU A 453 -5.62 14.20 11.57
N SER A 454 -6.61 13.53 12.15
CA SER A 454 -7.52 14.15 13.14
C SER A 454 -6.76 14.65 14.36
N ILE A 455 -5.71 13.95 14.78
CA ILE A 455 -4.85 14.39 15.87
C ILE A 455 -3.99 15.59 15.42
N ALA A 456 -3.50 15.60 14.17
CA ALA A 456 -2.75 16.72 13.61
C ALA A 456 -3.58 18.01 13.56
N VAL A 457 -4.85 17.92 13.16
CA VAL A 457 -5.78 19.05 13.14
C VAL A 457 -6.04 19.57 14.56
N ASP A 458 -6.41 18.67 15.48
CA ASP A 458 -6.68 19.03 16.87
C ASP A 458 -5.45 19.63 17.57
N ARG A 459 -4.24 19.30 17.12
CA ARG A 459 -2.97 19.86 17.64
C ARG A 459 -2.38 20.98 16.79
N GLU A 460 -3.18 21.57 15.89
CA GLU A 460 -2.82 22.76 15.10
C GLU A 460 -1.58 22.57 14.20
N ALA A 461 -1.29 21.33 13.79
CA ALA A 461 -0.27 21.04 12.79
C ALA A 461 -0.81 21.23 11.36
N THR A 462 -1.38 22.40 11.07
CA THR A 462 -2.17 22.69 9.85
C THR A 462 -1.48 23.67 8.89
N ARG A 463 -0.18 23.92 9.02
CA ARG A 463 0.55 24.82 8.13
C ARG A 463 0.89 24.18 6.78
N VAL A 464 1.55 23.02 6.79
CA VAL A 464 2.00 22.30 5.58
C VAL A 464 1.65 20.82 5.73
N TRP A 465 0.83 20.28 4.83
CA TRP A 465 0.64 18.83 4.69
C TRP A 465 1.13 18.38 3.32
N VAL A 466 1.98 17.36 3.32
CA VAL A 466 2.47 16.71 2.12
C VAL A 466 2.44 15.20 2.32
N VAL A 467 1.99 14.47 1.30
CA VAL A 467 1.96 13.01 1.31
C VAL A 467 2.87 12.45 0.22
N ASN A 468 3.77 11.52 0.56
CA ASN A 468 4.47 10.71 -0.43
C ASN A 468 3.48 9.76 -1.07
N VAL A 469 3.26 9.92 -2.38
CA VAL A 469 2.31 9.15 -3.18
C VAL A 469 2.98 8.14 -4.10
N GLY A 470 4.30 7.97 -4.02
CA GLY A 470 5.08 7.16 -4.94
C GLY A 470 4.90 7.68 -6.37
N ASP A 471 4.45 6.79 -7.24
CA ASP A 471 4.09 7.03 -8.64
C ASP A 471 2.74 7.75 -8.85
N LEU A 472 2.07 8.21 -7.77
CA LEU A 472 0.66 8.67 -7.69
C LEU A 472 -0.36 7.55 -7.90
N LYS A 473 -0.25 6.81 -9.01
CA LYS A 473 -1.09 5.63 -9.28
C LYS A 473 -0.45 4.40 -8.62
N PRO A 474 -1.21 3.50 -7.98
CA PRO A 474 -2.67 3.45 -7.86
C PRO A 474 -3.19 3.94 -6.48
N ASN A 475 -2.65 5.04 -5.95
CA ASN A 475 -3.03 5.61 -4.65
C ASN A 475 -4.01 6.80 -4.77
N GLU A 476 -4.82 6.85 -5.84
CA GLU A 476 -5.67 8.00 -6.17
C GLU A 476 -6.66 8.34 -5.04
N ARG A 477 -7.34 7.32 -4.49
CA ARG A 477 -8.40 7.50 -3.48
C ARG A 477 -7.82 7.98 -2.14
N GLU A 478 -6.73 7.40 -1.71
CA GLU A 478 -6.03 7.72 -0.47
C GLU A 478 -5.45 9.14 -0.54
N THR A 479 -4.83 9.47 -1.69
CA THR A 479 -4.32 10.82 -1.99
C THR A 479 -5.44 11.86 -1.97
N GLU A 480 -6.56 11.57 -2.63
CA GLU A 480 -7.69 12.49 -2.66
C GLU A 480 -8.34 12.66 -1.28
N PHE A 481 -8.45 11.58 -0.49
CA PHE A 481 -8.98 11.69 0.87
C PHE A 481 -8.07 12.55 1.75
N PHE A 482 -6.74 12.36 1.67
CA PHE A 482 -5.76 13.19 2.36
C PHE A 482 -5.95 14.68 2.04
N LEU A 483 -6.07 15.02 0.76
CA LEU A 483 -6.22 16.40 0.30
C LEU A 483 -7.61 16.99 0.63
N ASN A 484 -8.68 16.21 0.54
CA ASN A 484 -10.02 16.66 0.93
C ASN A 484 -10.12 16.92 2.44
N TYR A 485 -9.52 16.05 3.27
CA TYR A 485 -9.46 16.26 4.72
C TYR A 485 -8.61 17.50 5.06
N ALA A 486 -7.53 17.76 4.31
CA ALA A 486 -6.71 18.95 4.45
C ALA A 486 -7.44 20.25 4.02
N TYR A 487 -8.34 20.15 3.04
CA TYR A 487 -9.14 21.28 2.57
C TYR A 487 -10.23 21.66 3.58
N ASP A 488 -11.05 20.69 3.99
CA ASP A 488 -12.08 20.86 5.01
C ASP A 488 -12.13 19.63 5.92
N SER A 489 -11.55 19.73 7.12
CA SER A 489 -11.57 18.64 8.10
C SER A 489 -12.90 18.54 8.84
N SER A 490 -13.70 19.62 8.86
CA SER A 490 -14.87 19.75 9.73
C SER A 490 -16.05 18.86 9.31
N ILE A 491 -16.04 18.41 8.06
CA ILE A 491 -17.09 17.58 7.47
C ILE A 491 -16.88 16.09 7.69
N TRP A 492 -15.68 15.64 8.06
CA TRP A 492 -15.33 14.23 8.17
C TRP A 492 -15.28 13.78 9.64
N THR A 493 -15.91 12.66 9.93
CA THR A 493 -15.97 12.04 11.26
C THR A 493 -15.79 10.53 11.12
N PRO A 494 -15.48 9.79 12.20
CA PRO A 494 -15.41 8.33 12.14
C PRO A 494 -16.63 7.66 11.50
N ASP A 495 -17.82 8.25 11.65
CA ASP A 495 -19.10 7.63 11.26
C ASP A 495 -19.45 7.86 9.79
N ASN A 496 -18.80 8.81 9.10
CA ASN A 496 -19.15 9.17 7.72
C ASN A 496 -18.05 8.95 6.69
N LEU A 497 -16.91 8.34 7.05
CA LEU A 497 -15.84 8.04 6.09
C LEU A 497 -16.32 7.15 4.94
N GLY A 498 -17.26 6.23 5.17
CA GLY A 498 -17.87 5.42 4.11
C GLY A 498 -18.65 6.26 3.08
N THR A 499 -19.18 7.42 3.48
CA THR A 499 -19.88 8.33 2.57
C THR A 499 -18.94 8.99 1.57
N PHE A 500 -17.68 9.25 1.95
CA PHE A 500 -16.63 9.69 1.01
C PHE A 500 -16.47 8.67 -0.11
N VAL A 501 -16.32 7.39 0.24
CA VAL A 501 -16.07 6.32 -0.74
C VAL A 501 -17.29 6.07 -1.63
N SER A 502 -18.49 6.04 -1.06
CA SER A 502 -19.73 5.87 -1.86
C SER A 502 -19.97 7.05 -2.79
N ALA A 503 -19.69 8.29 -2.35
CA ALA A 503 -19.78 9.48 -3.20
C ALA A 503 -18.70 9.47 -4.29
N TRP A 504 -17.47 9.08 -3.96
CA TRP A 504 -16.36 8.90 -4.90
C TRP A 504 -16.73 7.87 -5.98
N ALA A 505 -17.24 6.70 -5.59
CA ALA A 505 -17.65 5.66 -6.54
C ALA A 505 -18.74 6.16 -7.49
N GLN A 506 -19.74 6.91 -7.00
CA GLN A 506 -20.76 7.51 -7.85
C GLN A 506 -20.22 8.62 -8.77
N ARG A 507 -19.17 9.33 -8.35
CA ARG A 507 -18.51 10.36 -9.16
C ARG A 507 -17.65 9.75 -10.25
N GLU A 508 -16.89 8.69 -9.95
CA GLU A 508 -15.96 8.07 -10.90
C GLU A 508 -16.64 7.10 -11.87
N PHE A 509 -17.67 6.38 -11.42
CA PHE A 509 -18.20 5.26 -12.19
C PHE A 509 -19.56 5.58 -12.80
N ALA A 510 -19.57 6.28 -13.94
CA ALA A 510 -20.82 6.58 -14.64
C ALA A 510 -21.65 5.30 -14.88
N GLY A 511 -22.92 5.34 -14.45
CA GLY A 511 -23.85 4.21 -14.56
C GLY A 511 -23.82 3.24 -13.38
N ILE A 512 -22.98 3.46 -12.36
CA ILE A 512 -23.04 2.68 -11.12
C ILE A 512 -24.34 2.98 -10.35
N SER A 513 -24.95 1.95 -9.76
CA SER A 513 -26.09 2.14 -8.88
C SER A 513 -25.63 2.61 -7.49
N LYS A 514 -26.49 3.29 -6.73
CA LYS A 514 -26.18 3.67 -5.34
C LYS A 514 -25.89 2.44 -4.46
N ALA A 515 -26.57 1.33 -4.73
CA ALA A 515 -26.33 0.06 -4.04
C ALA A 515 -24.92 -0.46 -4.34
N ASP A 516 -24.54 -0.55 -5.62
CA ASP A 516 -23.19 -0.97 -6.01
C ASP A 516 -22.11 -0.01 -5.48
N ALA A 517 -22.37 1.31 -5.45
CA ALA A 517 -21.46 2.29 -4.87
C ALA A 517 -21.26 2.10 -3.35
N ASN A 518 -22.31 1.69 -2.64
CA ASN A 518 -22.20 1.28 -1.23
C ASN A 518 -21.42 -0.02 -1.09
N THR A 519 -21.62 -1.00 -1.98
CA THR A 519 -20.81 -2.23 -2.02
C THR A 519 -19.34 -1.93 -2.29
N VAL A 520 -19.02 -0.91 -3.12
CA VAL A 520 -17.63 -0.47 -3.35
C VAL A 520 -16.96 -0.03 -2.05
N VAL A 521 -17.69 0.53 -1.07
CA VAL A 521 -17.14 0.88 0.26
C VAL A 521 -16.54 -0.34 0.94
N GLU A 522 -17.27 -1.45 0.94
CA GLU A 522 -16.78 -2.73 1.49
C GLU A 522 -15.64 -3.30 0.64
N VAL A 523 -15.72 -3.19 -0.69
CA VAL A 523 -14.69 -3.72 -1.59
C VAL A 523 -13.34 -3.07 -1.33
N VAL A 524 -13.27 -1.73 -1.40
CA VAL A 524 -12.00 -1.01 -1.20
C VAL A 524 -11.58 -0.99 0.28
N GLY A 525 -12.54 -1.04 1.20
CA GLY A 525 -12.26 -1.16 2.64
C GLY A 525 -11.58 -2.48 2.98
N ASN A 526 -12.09 -3.60 2.44
CA ASN A 526 -11.49 -4.92 2.63
C ASN A 526 -10.16 -5.08 1.89
N LEU A 527 -10.05 -4.58 0.65
CA LEU A 527 -8.79 -4.55 -0.10
C LEU A 527 -7.67 -3.90 0.73
N THR A 528 -7.87 -2.65 1.18
CA THR A 528 -6.80 -1.95 1.90
C THR A 528 -6.60 -2.49 3.31
N ARG A 529 -7.64 -3.02 3.96
CA ARG A 529 -7.49 -3.78 5.22
C ARG A 529 -6.59 -4.99 5.05
N TRP A 530 -6.81 -5.81 4.03
CA TRP A 530 -6.04 -7.04 3.87
C TRP A 530 -4.62 -6.76 3.40
N ASN A 531 -4.41 -5.77 2.52
CA ASN A 531 -3.07 -5.29 2.16
C ASN A 531 -2.34 -4.58 3.31
N MET A 532 -3.06 -4.03 4.29
CA MET A 532 -2.47 -3.39 5.48
C MET A 532 -2.15 -4.39 6.59
N ARG A 533 -2.85 -5.54 6.68
CA ARG A 533 -2.51 -6.63 7.62
C ARG A 533 -1.02 -6.99 7.54
N ARG A 534 -0.50 -7.01 6.32
CA ARG A 534 0.91 -7.13 5.96
C ARG A 534 1.02 -6.71 4.49
N LYS A 535 1.93 -5.78 4.18
CA LYS A 535 2.09 -5.24 2.81
C LYS A 535 2.36 -6.38 1.81
N PRO A 536 1.89 -6.31 0.55
CA PRO A 536 2.10 -7.34 -0.48
C PRO A 536 3.55 -7.83 -0.55
N GLU A 537 4.51 -6.92 -0.53
CA GLU A 537 5.95 -7.18 -0.63
C GLU A 537 6.50 -7.92 0.61
N LEU A 538 5.81 -7.84 1.76
CA LEU A 538 6.13 -8.53 3.01
C LEU A 538 5.44 -9.89 3.15
N LEU A 539 4.48 -10.22 2.28
CA LEU A 539 3.80 -11.52 2.30
C LEU A 539 4.75 -12.64 1.87
N ASN A 540 4.58 -13.81 2.46
CA ASN A 540 5.28 -15.03 2.09
C ASN A 540 4.42 -16.29 2.35
N ALA A 541 4.95 -17.45 1.98
CA ALA A 541 4.26 -18.74 2.10
C ALA A 541 3.97 -19.19 3.56
N THR A 542 4.52 -18.50 4.56
CA THR A 542 4.33 -18.79 5.98
C THR A 542 3.56 -17.71 6.72
N THR A 543 3.04 -16.69 6.01
CA THR A 543 2.35 -15.55 6.64
C THR A 543 1.04 -15.97 7.28
N PHE A 544 0.22 -16.76 6.58
CA PHE A 544 -1.06 -17.24 7.08
C PHE A 544 -0.93 -18.70 7.52
N SER A 545 -1.51 -19.04 8.66
CA SER A 545 -1.48 -20.40 9.18
C SER A 545 -2.26 -21.38 8.30
N LEU A 546 -1.59 -22.47 7.93
CA LEU A 546 -2.17 -23.54 7.10
C LEU A 546 -2.92 -24.60 7.90
N VAL A 547 -2.79 -24.58 9.23
CA VAL A 547 -3.25 -25.67 10.10
C VAL A 547 -4.06 -25.18 11.29
N HIS A 548 -4.10 -23.87 11.56
CA HIS A 548 -4.77 -23.32 12.73
C HIS A 548 -5.91 -22.39 12.34
N TYR A 549 -7.04 -22.55 13.03
CA TYR A 549 -8.24 -21.70 12.88
C TYR A 549 -8.75 -21.55 11.45
N ARG A 550 -8.34 -22.46 10.56
CA ARG A 550 -8.62 -22.39 9.12
C ARG A 550 -8.23 -21.04 8.50
N GLU A 551 -7.23 -20.35 9.06
CA GLU A 551 -6.88 -18.98 8.70
C GLU A 551 -6.62 -18.82 7.20
N ALA A 552 -5.74 -19.66 6.63
CA ALA A 552 -5.49 -19.62 5.20
C ALA A 552 -6.75 -19.89 4.37
N GLU A 553 -7.64 -20.79 4.80
CA GLU A 553 -8.89 -21.08 4.08
C GLU A 553 -9.85 -19.87 4.14
N SER A 554 -10.01 -19.25 5.31
CA SER A 554 -10.82 -18.03 5.49
C SER A 554 -10.26 -16.87 4.67
N VAL A 555 -8.93 -16.69 4.64
CA VAL A 555 -8.27 -15.65 3.82
C VAL A 555 -8.50 -15.88 2.33
N GLN A 556 -8.33 -17.12 1.84
CA GLN A 556 -8.60 -17.45 0.43
C GLN A 556 -10.07 -17.23 0.07
N ALA A 557 -11.00 -17.72 0.90
CA ALA A 557 -12.43 -17.53 0.67
C ALA A 557 -12.82 -16.05 0.67
N ALA A 558 -12.20 -15.24 1.53
CA ALA A 558 -12.42 -13.80 1.56
C ALA A 558 -11.93 -13.12 0.27
N TRP A 559 -10.75 -13.48 -0.24
CA TRP A 559 -10.25 -13.00 -1.54
C TRP A 559 -11.13 -13.42 -2.70
N ASP A 560 -11.56 -14.69 -2.74
CA ASP A 560 -12.45 -15.21 -3.79
C ASP A 560 -13.79 -14.47 -3.79
N ASN A 561 -14.35 -14.19 -2.61
CA ASN A 561 -15.57 -13.40 -2.48
C ASN A 561 -15.37 -11.95 -2.97
N LEU A 562 -14.29 -11.29 -2.55
CA LEU A 562 -13.98 -9.92 -2.97
C LEU A 562 -13.77 -9.80 -4.49
N GLN A 563 -13.08 -10.78 -5.08
CA GLN A 563 -12.92 -10.92 -6.52
C GLN A 563 -14.28 -11.12 -7.21
N SER A 564 -15.12 -12.02 -6.70
CA SER A 564 -16.46 -12.27 -7.26
C SER A 564 -17.33 -11.01 -7.24
N VAL A 565 -17.38 -10.31 -6.11
CA VAL A 565 -18.15 -9.07 -5.94
C VAL A 565 -17.64 -7.96 -6.88
N SER A 566 -16.33 -7.71 -6.92
CA SER A 566 -15.76 -6.68 -7.80
C SER A 566 -15.96 -7.03 -9.29
N THR A 567 -15.83 -8.30 -9.67
CA THR A 567 -16.09 -8.79 -11.04
C THR A 567 -17.56 -8.60 -11.43
N ALA A 568 -18.49 -8.86 -10.50
CA ALA A 568 -19.91 -8.70 -10.75
C ALA A 568 -20.28 -7.23 -11.01
N ILE A 569 -19.69 -6.29 -10.26
CA ILE A 569 -19.86 -4.85 -10.50
C ILE A 569 -19.23 -4.47 -11.85
N TYR A 570 -17.96 -4.85 -12.08
CA TYR A 570 -17.24 -4.57 -13.32
C TYR A 570 -18.02 -5.03 -14.57
N ASN A 571 -18.63 -6.21 -14.52
CA ASN A 571 -19.38 -6.77 -15.63
C ASN A 571 -20.68 -6.01 -15.95
N ARG A 572 -21.32 -5.39 -14.94
CA ARG A 572 -22.53 -4.57 -15.10
C ARG A 572 -22.25 -3.15 -15.62
N LEU A 573 -21.03 -2.65 -15.43
CA LEU A 573 -20.70 -1.27 -15.79
C LEU A 573 -20.67 -1.04 -17.32
N PRO A 574 -21.04 0.16 -17.80
CA PRO A 574 -20.88 0.56 -19.18
C PRO A 574 -19.44 0.45 -19.68
N ALA A 575 -19.25 0.14 -20.96
CA ALA A 575 -17.92 -0.10 -21.55
C ALA A 575 -16.96 1.09 -21.38
N ASN A 576 -17.46 2.33 -21.45
CA ASN A 576 -16.65 3.55 -21.23
C ASN A 576 -16.29 3.80 -19.75
N THR A 577 -16.95 3.12 -18.81
CA THR A 577 -16.67 3.21 -17.36
C THR A 577 -15.71 2.12 -16.90
N LYS A 578 -15.66 0.99 -17.62
CA LYS A 578 -14.82 -0.17 -17.29
C LYS A 578 -13.32 0.15 -17.11
N PRO A 579 -12.67 0.99 -17.94
CA PRO A 579 -11.26 1.34 -17.72
C PRO A 579 -11.00 2.03 -16.37
N ALA A 580 -11.87 2.96 -15.96
CA ALA A 580 -11.78 3.63 -14.67
C ALA A 580 -11.99 2.65 -13.51
N PHE A 581 -13.04 1.83 -13.58
CA PHE A 581 -13.29 0.83 -12.53
C PHE A 581 -12.19 -0.25 -12.47
N PHE A 582 -11.63 -0.62 -13.63
CA PHE A 582 -10.53 -1.58 -13.68
C PHE A 582 -9.34 -1.08 -12.89
N GLN A 583 -8.84 0.12 -13.22
CA GLN A 583 -7.63 0.64 -12.59
C GLN A 583 -7.83 1.05 -11.12
N LEU A 584 -9.01 1.58 -10.75
CA LEU A 584 -9.27 2.13 -9.41
C LEU A 584 -9.79 1.12 -8.38
N VAL A 585 -10.39 0.01 -8.82
CA VAL A 585 -11.03 -0.97 -7.91
C VAL A 585 -10.69 -2.40 -8.29
N HIS A 586 -10.91 -2.79 -9.54
CA HIS A 586 -10.91 -4.20 -9.91
C HIS A 586 -9.50 -4.81 -9.98
N HIS A 587 -8.57 -4.15 -10.65
CA HIS A 587 -7.18 -4.57 -10.77
C HIS A 587 -6.52 -4.81 -9.41
N PRO A 588 -6.51 -3.85 -8.45
CA PRO A 588 -5.86 -4.10 -7.17
C PRO A 588 -6.53 -5.24 -6.38
N VAL A 589 -7.84 -5.48 -6.54
CA VAL A 589 -8.50 -6.68 -5.97
C VAL A 589 -7.98 -7.96 -6.62
N LEU A 590 -7.92 -8.02 -7.95
CA LEU A 590 -7.43 -9.20 -8.68
C LEU A 590 -5.97 -9.50 -8.36
N ALA A 591 -5.12 -8.47 -8.36
CA ALA A 591 -3.69 -8.57 -8.12
C ALA A 591 -3.39 -9.03 -6.68
N SER A 592 -4.01 -8.42 -5.68
CA SER A 592 -3.88 -8.85 -4.28
C SER A 592 -4.39 -10.27 -4.04
N ALA A 593 -5.55 -10.63 -4.63
CA ALA A 593 -6.11 -11.97 -4.52
C ALA A 593 -5.19 -13.02 -5.17
N ASN A 594 -4.64 -12.71 -6.35
CA ASN A 594 -3.69 -13.55 -7.06
C ASN A 594 -2.44 -13.84 -6.21
N LEU A 595 -1.81 -12.80 -5.66
CA LEU A 595 -0.62 -12.91 -4.81
C LEU A 595 -0.92 -13.71 -3.53
N GLY A 596 -2.01 -13.39 -2.83
CA GLY A 596 -2.41 -14.10 -1.62
C GLY A 596 -2.65 -15.59 -1.87
N ASN A 597 -3.38 -15.92 -2.94
CA ASN A 597 -3.62 -17.30 -3.36
C ASN A 597 -2.34 -18.03 -3.77
N MET A 598 -1.42 -17.35 -4.48
CA MET A 598 -0.14 -17.91 -4.89
C MET A 598 0.69 -18.31 -3.68
N LEU A 599 0.83 -17.41 -2.70
CA LEU A 599 1.66 -17.63 -1.52
C LEU A 599 1.06 -18.70 -0.59
N ILE A 600 -0.25 -18.71 -0.38
CA ILE A 600 -0.93 -19.74 0.42
C ILE A 600 -0.75 -21.11 -0.25
N LYS A 601 -0.96 -21.21 -1.57
CA LYS A 601 -0.77 -22.48 -2.30
C LYS A 601 0.70 -22.92 -2.33
N ALA A 602 1.66 -21.99 -2.36
CA ALA A 602 3.08 -22.31 -2.22
C ALA A 602 3.35 -22.96 -0.86
N GLY A 603 2.86 -22.36 0.23
CA GLY A 603 2.94 -22.93 1.58
C GLY A 603 2.26 -24.30 1.68
N GLN A 604 1.06 -24.44 1.10
CA GLN A 604 0.36 -25.72 1.03
C GLN A 604 1.17 -26.76 0.24
N SER A 605 1.81 -26.40 -0.87
CA SER A 605 2.64 -27.35 -1.65
C SER A 605 3.79 -27.93 -0.80
N VAL A 606 4.45 -27.07 0.01
CA VAL A 606 5.52 -27.45 0.93
C VAL A 606 4.99 -28.35 2.04
N LEU A 607 3.88 -27.97 2.67
CA LEU A 607 3.25 -28.75 3.73
C LEU A 607 2.78 -30.12 3.23
N ARG A 608 2.09 -30.17 2.09
CA ARG A 608 1.59 -31.43 1.52
C ARG A 608 2.74 -32.35 1.09
N ALA A 609 3.85 -31.78 0.63
CA ALA A 609 5.04 -32.56 0.30
C ALA A 609 5.69 -33.18 1.55
N SER A 610 5.82 -32.43 2.65
CA SER A 610 6.35 -32.96 3.92
C SER A 610 5.43 -34.05 4.51
N GLN A 611 4.13 -33.97 4.23
CA GLN A 611 3.12 -34.95 4.58
C GLN A 611 3.08 -36.19 3.66
N ALA A 612 3.95 -36.24 2.64
CA ALA A 612 3.98 -37.26 1.59
C ALA A 612 2.66 -37.40 0.82
N ARG A 613 1.96 -36.28 0.56
CA ARG A 613 0.69 -36.22 -0.19
C ARG A 613 0.96 -35.81 -1.64
N GLN A 614 0.38 -36.53 -2.61
CA GLN A 614 0.56 -36.24 -4.04
C GLN A 614 -0.05 -34.92 -4.51
N SER A 615 -1.04 -34.39 -3.78
CA SER A 615 -1.66 -33.08 -4.01
C SER A 615 -0.67 -31.92 -4.01
N ALA A 616 0.47 -32.05 -3.34
CA ALA A 616 1.58 -31.10 -3.38
C ALA A 616 1.94 -30.72 -4.82
N ASN A 617 1.88 -31.70 -5.74
CA ASN A 617 2.20 -31.47 -7.14
C ASN A 617 1.17 -30.60 -7.88
N GLN A 618 -0.13 -30.77 -7.59
CA GLN A 618 -1.19 -29.95 -8.19
C GLN A 618 -1.14 -28.53 -7.65
N LEU A 619 -0.89 -28.38 -6.34
CA LEU A 619 -0.69 -27.06 -5.72
C LEU A 619 0.52 -26.34 -6.33
N ALA A 620 1.63 -27.07 -6.54
CA ALA A 620 2.80 -26.55 -7.22
C ALA A 620 2.51 -26.13 -8.68
N ASP A 621 1.69 -26.91 -9.42
CA ASP A 621 1.24 -26.52 -10.78
C ASP A 621 0.40 -25.22 -10.72
N GLN A 622 -0.49 -25.07 -9.72
CA GLN A 622 -1.30 -23.85 -9.54
C GLN A 622 -0.49 -22.62 -9.15
N VAL A 623 0.60 -22.78 -8.40
CA VAL A 623 1.51 -21.67 -8.08
C VAL A 623 2.19 -21.15 -9.35
N GLU A 624 2.64 -22.06 -10.22
CA GLU A 624 3.19 -21.69 -11.54
C GLU A 624 2.14 -20.92 -12.36
N GLU A 625 0.89 -21.37 -12.40
CA GLU A 625 -0.21 -20.69 -13.11
C GLU A 625 -0.51 -19.28 -12.53
N LEU A 626 -0.56 -19.13 -11.20
CA LEU A 626 -0.82 -17.84 -10.57
C LEU A 626 0.34 -16.86 -10.74
N PHE A 627 1.57 -17.35 -10.79
CA PHE A 627 2.75 -16.53 -11.05
C PHE A 627 2.72 -15.95 -12.47
N GLU A 628 2.33 -16.75 -13.48
CA GLU A 628 2.17 -16.22 -14.84
C GLU A 628 0.95 -15.29 -14.94
N ASN A 629 -0.15 -15.59 -14.25
CA ASN A 629 -1.34 -14.74 -14.22
C ASN A 629 -1.09 -13.36 -13.60
N ASP A 630 -0.11 -13.24 -12.69
CA ASP A 630 0.33 -11.95 -12.15
C ASP A 630 0.79 -10.99 -13.26
N PHE A 631 1.62 -11.50 -14.18
CA PHE A 631 2.09 -10.72 -15.34
C PHE A 631 0.97 -10.46 -16.37
N GLU A 632 -0.01 -11.35 -16.49
CA GLU A 632 -1.19 -11.11 -17.33
C GLU A 632 -2.06 -9.96 -16.79
N LEU A 633 -2.19 -9.82 -15.46
CA LEU A 633 -2.87 -8.68 -14.83
C LEU A 633 -2.12 -7.37 -15.05
N GLU A 634 -0.79 -7.38 -14.91
CA GLU A 634 0.08 -6.25 -15.27
C GLU A 634 -0.13 -5.84 -16.74
N THR A 635 -0.07 -6.80 -17.66
CA THR A 635 -0.27 -6.57 -19.10
C THR A 635 -1.66 -6.01 -19.40
N GLN A 636 -2.70 -6.51 -18.71
CA GLN A 636 -4.06 -6.00 -18.87
C GLN A 636 -4.16 -4.53 -18.43
N TYR A 637 -3.48 -4.14 -17.35
CA TYR A 637 -3.42 -2.74 -16.93
C TYR A 637 -2.69 -1.88 -17.96
N HIS A 638 -1.51 -2.31 -18.39
CA HIS A 638 -0.67 -1.56 -19.33
C HIS A 638 -1.35 -1.35 -20.67
N THR A 639 -2.15 -2.30 -21.15
CA THR A 639 -2.84 -2.24 -22.44
C THR A 639 -4.15 -1.45 -22.42
N LEU A 640 -4.60 -0.96 -21.26
CA LEU A 640 -5.81 -0.13 -21.17
C LEU A 640 -5.73 1.10 -22.08
N LEU A 641 -6.80 1.34 -22.82
CA LEU A 641 -6.98 2.52 -23.68
C LEU A 641 -5.77 2.78 -24.59
N ASP A 642 -5.40 1.76 -25.37
CA ASP A 642 -4.28 1.81 -26.31
C ASP A 642 -2.94 2.15 -25.63
N GLY A 643 -2.70 1.57 -24.46
CA GLY A 643 -1.43 1.75 -23.77
C GLY A 643 -1.36 2.99 -22.89
N LYS A 644 -2.47 3.64 -22.54
CA LYS A 644 -2.46 4.94 -21.83
C LYS A 644 -1.63 4.89 -20.55
N TRP A 645 -1.65 3.77 -19.83
CA TRP A 645 -0.97 3.56 -18.55
C TRP A 645 0.11 2.49 -18.59
N ASP A 646 0.73 2.27 -19.76
CA ASP A 646 1.89 1.39 -19.88
C ASP A 646 2.97 1.78 -18.85
N HIS A 647 3.67 0.79 -18.31
CA HIS A 647 4.65 0.89 -17.21
C HIS A 647 4.12 1.17 -15.80
N MET A 648 2.90 1.66 -15.60
CA MET A 648 2.42 2.05 -14.25
C MET A 648 2.37 0.88 -13.24
N MET A 649 2.29 -0.37 -13.71
CA MET A 649 2.33 -1.58 -12.86
C MET A 649 3.67 -2.36 -12.96
N SER A 650 4.76 -1.75 -13.46
CA SER A 650 6.03 -2.48 -13.69
C SER A 650 6.89 -2.67 -12.43
N GLN A 651 6.41 -2.24 -11.26
CA GLN A 651 7.13 -2.40 -10.00
C GLN A 651 7.20 -3.90 -9.63
N THR A 652 8.41 -4.39 -9.38
CA THR A 652 8.61 -5.75 -8.88
C THR A 652 8.12 -5.83 -7.44
N HIS A 653 7.40 -6.91 -7.13
CA HIS A 653 6.68 -7.06 -5.86
C HIS A 653 6.75 -8.51 -5.31
N ILE A 654 7.35 -9.46 -6.06
CA ILE A 654 7.46 -10.87 -5.66
C ILE A 654 8.93 -11.27 -5.52
N GLY A 655 9.30 -11.83 -4.35
CA GLY A 655 10.63 -12.43 -4.13
C GLY A 655 11.64 -11.52 -3.43
N TYR A 656 11.18 -10.59 -2.60
CA TYR A 656 12.05 -9.74 -1.78
C TYR A 656 12.94 -10.56 -0.83
N ALA A 657 14.25 -10.31 -0.89
CA ALA A 657 15.24 -10.96 -0.02
C ALA A 657 15.75 -10.06 1.13
N TYR A 658 15.55 -8.74 1.02
CA TYR A 658 15.91 -7.73 2.02
C TYR A 658 14.89 -6.57 1.95
N TRP A 659 15.27 -5.36 2.37
CA TRP A 659 14.36 -4.21 2.39
C TRP A 659 13.97 -3.74 0.97
N GLN A 660 14.91 -3.80 0.02
CA GLN A 660 14.75 -3.24 -1.32
C GLN A 660 14.23 -4.28 -2.35
N GLN A 661 13.62 -3.78 -3.43
CA GLN A 661 13.01 -4.58 -4.49
C GLN A 661 13.97 -5.53 -5.23
N PRO A 662 13.49 -6.71 -5.67
CA PRO A 662 14.24 -7.57 -6.58
C PRO A 662 14.24 -6.97 -8.01
N MET A 663 15.23 -7.31 -8.82
CA MET A 663 15.30 -6.82 -10.21
C MET A 663 14.35 -7.57 -11.18
N ALA A 664 13.65 -8.59 -10.69
CA ALA A 664 12.60 -9.31 -11.39
C ALA A 664 11.68 -9.99 -10.36
N ASN A 665 10.39 -10.12 -10.67
CA ASN A 665 9.50 -10.98 -9.91
C ASN A 665 10.05 -12.42 -9.93
N SER A 666 10.16 -13.03 -8.75
CA SER A 666 10.72 -14.38 -8.59
C SER A 666 9.70 -15.31 -7.94
N MET A 667 9.29 -16.36 -8.65
CA MET A 667 8.28 -17.31 -8.18
C MET A 667 8.65 -17.88 -6.80
N PRO A 668 7.68 -18.00 -5.86
CA PRO A 668 7.95 -18.57 -4.55
C PRO A 668 8.39 -20.03 -4.61
N LEU A 669 9.08 -20.49 -3.55
CA LEU A 669 9.50 -21.88 -3.45
C LEU A 669 8.30 -22.83 -3.37
N ILE A 670 8.32 -23.85 -4.22
CA ILE A 670 7.34 -24.93 -4.26
C ILE A 670 8.00 -26.28 -3.97
N SER A 671 7.24 -27.22 -3.43
CA SER A 671 7.71 -28.60 -3.25
C SER A 671 6.85 -29.59 -4.02
N ARG A 672 7.49 -30.65 -4.52
CA ARG A 672 6.87 -31.71 -5.31
C ARG A 672 7.28 -33.08 -4.78
N VAL A 673 6.39 -34.06 -4.91
CA VAL A 673 6.66 -35.47 -4.56
C VAL A 673 6.69 -36.34 -5.81
N GLN A 674 7.44 -37.44 -5.78
CA GLN A 674 7.57 -38.36 -6.92
C GLN A 674 6.23 -39.03 -7.29
N LYS A 675 5.62 -38.62 -8.42
CA LYS A 675 4.30 -39.13 -8.87
C LYS A 675 4.21 -40.66 -9.01
N LYS A 676 5.33 -41.33 -9.34
CA LYS A 676 5.40 -42.77 -9.60
C LYS A 676 5.79 -43.62 -8.39
N LYS A 677 6.25 -42.99 -7.30
CA LYS A 677 6.73 -43.72 -6.12
C LYS A 677 5.64 -43.72 -5.07
N GLN A 678 5.39 -44.90 -4.51
CA GLN A 678 4.50 -45.05 -3.37
C GLN A 678 5.21 -44.58 -2.09
N ALA A 679 4.53 -43.79 -1.25
CA ALA A 679 5.03 -43.44 0.07
C ALA A 679 5.27 -44.71 0.90
N ILE A 680 6.32 -44.69 1.73
CA ILE A 680 6.74 -45.82 2.58
C ILE A 680 5.56 -46.35 3.42
N PRO A 681 4.72 -45.50 4.05
CA PRO A 681 3.62 -45.99 4.87
C PRO A 681 2.38 -46.48 4.10
N GLY A 682 2.39 -46.43 2.75
CA GLY A 682 1.31 -46.92 1.91
C GLY A 682 0.52 -45.85 1.13
N PRO A 683 -0.57 -46.25 0.45
CA PRO A 683 -1.36 -45.37 -0.44
C PRO A 683 -2.21 -44.33 0.25
N MET A 684 -2.65 -44.57 1.48
CA MET A 684 -3.50 -43.63 2.21
C MET A 684 -2.68 -42.78 3.19
N ARG A 685 -2.87 -41.46 3.13
CA ARG A 685 -2.39 -40.47 4.09
C ARG A 685 -3.59 -39.88 4.83
N ILE A 686 -3.46 -39.65 6.12
CA ILE A 686 -4.49 -39.16 7.05
C ILE A 686 -3.90 -37.95 7.76
N SER A 687 -4.45 -36.77 7.50
CA SER A 687 -4.01 -35.51 8.10
C SER A 687 -5.17 -34.85 8.81
N PRO A 688 -5.30 -35.04 10.13
CA PRO A 688 -6.28 -34.32 10.93
C PRO A 688 -6.05 -32.80 10.89
N GLU A 689 -7.13 -32.04 11.07
CA GLU A 689 -7.08 -30.60 11.28
C GLU A 689 -6.20 -30.26 12.50
N GLY A 690 -5.54 -29.09 12.47
CA GLY A 690 -4.71 -28.63 13.59
C GLY A 690 -3.27 -29.11 13.58
N THR A 691 -2.83 -29.93 12.61
CA THR A 691 -1.49 -30.52 12.62
C THR A 691 -0.69 -30.33 11.32
N LEU A 692 0.62 -30.10 11.48
CA LEU A 692 1.60 -30.16 10.40
C LEU A 692 1.88 -31.62 9.94
N ALA A 693 1.46 -32.61 10.72
CA ALA A 693 1.74 -34.03 10.50
C ALA A 693 0.83 -34.71 9.46
N SER A 694 1.23 -35.92 9.07
CA SER A 694 0.36 -36.87 8.36
C SER A 694 0.68 -38.30 8.78
N TRP A 695 -0.38 -39.07 8.99
CA TRP A 695 -0.39 -40.45 9.45
C TRP A 695 -0.81 -41.39 8.30
N PRO A 696 -0.46 -42.69 8.26
CA PRO A 696 0.53 -43.41 9.08
C PRO A 696 1.98 -42.94 8.87
N GLY A 697 2.85 -43.28 9.82
CA GLY A 697 4.30 -43.15 9.65
C GLY A 697 4.96 -42.04 10.48
N ASP A 698 6.27 -42.12 10.55
CA ASP A 698 7.10 -41.26 11.40
C ASP A 698 7.13 -39.83 10.86
N ASN A 699 6.95 -38.88 11.77
CA ASN A 699 7.07 -37.45 11.51
C ASN A 699 7.31 -36.70 12.83
N MET A 700 8.00 -35.58 12.75
CA MET A 700 8.38 -34.81 13.95
C MET A 700 7.23 -34.02 14.59
N PHE A 701 6.07 -33.93 13.94
CA PHE A 701 4.96 -33.08 14.37
C PHE A 701 3.81 -33.83 15.05
N GLN A 702 3.89 -35.16 15.17
CA GLN A 702 2.80 -35.98 15.73
C GLN A 702 3.02 -36.37 17.19
N CYS A 703 4.25 -36.59 17.62
CA CYS A 703 4.57 -36.92 19.01
C CYS A 703 6.04 -36.62 19.32
N ALA A 704 6.40 -36.42 20.60
CA ALA A 704 7.77 -36.07 21.02
C ALA A 704 8.85 -37.10 20.66
N ALA A 705 8.48 -38.36 20.44
CA ALA A 705 9.41 -39.40 20.01
C ALA A 705 9.72 -39.32 18.50
N HIS A 706 8.89 -38.62 17.71
CA HIS A 706 8.95 -38.49 16.24
C HIS A 706 8.76 -39.80 15.44
N PHE A 707 8.78 -40.97 16.09
CA PHE A 707 8.54 -42.27 15.49
C PHE A 707 7.59 -43.12 16.34
N ASN A 708 6.92 -44.11 15.73
CA ASN A 708 5.94 -44.97 16.41
C ASN A 708 4.87 -44.17 17.19
N CYS A 709 4.46 -43.01 16.66
CA CYS A 709 3.52 -42.14 17.34
C CYS A 709 2.15 -42.80 17.50
N PRO A 710 1.40 -42.50 18.58
CA PRO A 710 0.03 -42.97 18.74
C PRO A 710 -0.89 -42.37 17.67
N PRO A 711 -2.10 -42.93 17.48
CA PRO A 711 -3.13 -42.33 16.65
C PRO A 711 -3.32 -40.84 17.00
N PRO A 712 -3.44 -39.95 16.01
CA PRO A 712 -3.60 -38.53 16.28
C PRO A 712 -4.95 -38.25 16.96
N THR A 713 -5.05 -37.12 17.65
CA THR A 713 -6.24 -36.74 18.41
C THR A 713 -6.82 -35.43 17.91
N LEU A 714 -8.12 -35.42 17.65
CA LEU A 714 -8.92 -34.21 17.42
C LEU A 714 -9.69 -33.84 18.68
N VAL A 715 -9.83 -32.54 18.93
CA VAL A 715 -10.63 -32.00 20.02
C VAL A 715 -11.65 -31.02 19.43
N LEU A 716 -12.90 -31.13 19.87
CA LEU A 716 -13.97 -30.19 19.57
C LEU A 716 -14.71 -29.82 20.86
N ASP A 717 -14.86 -28.52 21.08
CA ASP A 717 -15.64 -27.96 22.18
C ASP A 717 -17.04 -27.53 21.71
N GLN A 718 -18.00 -27.48 22.64
CA GLN A 718 -19.40 -27.15 22.32
C GLN A 718 -19.59 -25.76 21.71
N PHE A 719 -18.76 -24.79 22.13
CA PHE A 719 -18.85 -23.38 21.71
C PHE A 719 -17.85 -23.02 20.62
N ASP A 720 -17.19 -24.02 20.01
CA ASP A 720 -16.28 -23.78 18.90
C ASP A 720 -17.03 -23.19 17.68
N PRO A 721 -16.52 -22.10 17.08
CA PRO A 721 -17.24 -21.38 16.01
C PRO A 721 -17.42 -22.20 14.73
N PHE A 722 -16.56 -23.18 14.45
CA PHE A 722 -16.70 -24.03 13.26
C PHE A 722 -17.69 -25.17 13.47
N GLY A 723 -17.93 -25.59 14.71
CA GLY A 723 -18.85 -26.69 15.06
C GLY A 723 -18.45 -28.08 14.54
N ASN A 724 -17.27 -28.22 13.94
CA ASN A 724 -16.74 -29.47 13.42
C ASN A 724 -15.21 -29.46 13.36
N ARG A 725 -14.63 -30.65 13.17
CA ARG A 725 -13.22 -30.83 12.78
C ARG A 725 -13.13 -31.63 11.49
N PHE A 726 -12.02 -31.55 10.77
CA PHE A 726 -11.82 -32.39 9.59
C PHE A 726 -10.59 -33.31 9.66
N VAL A 727 -10.60 -34.32 8.80
CA VAL A 727 -9.47 -35.17 8.47
C VAL A 727 -9.35 -35.20 6.95
N ASP A 728 -8.22 -34.76 6.42
CA ASP A 728 -7.91 -34.91 5.00
C ASP A 728 -7.37 -36.32 4.73
N VAL A 729 -8.03 -37.04 3.83
CA VAL A 729 -7.58 -38.33 3.31
C VAL A 729 -6.87 -38.10 1.97
N GLY A 730 -5.55 -38.25 1.95
CA GLY A 730 -4.69 -37.92 0.82
C GLY A 730 -4.04 -39.13 0.15
N ALA A 731 -3.70 -39.00 -1.12
CA ALA A 731 -2.94 -39.97 -1.91
C ALA A 731 -1.46 -39.93 -1.53
N GLY A 732 -0.94 -41.03 -1.00
CA GLY A 732 0.48 -41.23 -0.69
C GLY A 732 1.32 -41.70 -1.89
N GLY A 733 0.72 -41.90 -3.06
CA GLY A 733 1.41 -42.50 -4.21
C GLY A 733 0.49 -42.71 -5.41
N PRO A 734 0.97 -43.44 -6.45
CA PRO A 734 0.22 -43.67 -7.67
C PRO A 734 -0.96 -44.65 -7.51
N THR A 735 -1.00 -45.43 -6.43
CA THR A 735 -1.99 -46.48 -6.21
C THR A 735 -3.33 -45.87 -5.76
N PRO A 736 -4.41 -45.95 -6.55
CA PRO A 736 -5.72 -45.46 -6.14
C PRO A 736 -6.35 -46.39 -5.09
N PHE A 737 -7.21 -45.82 -4.24
CA PHE A 737 -7.96 -46.55 -3.24
C PHE A 737 -9.31 -45.90 -2.97
N THR A 738 -10.24 -46.66 -2.43
CA THR A 738 -11.45 -46.15 -1.79
C THR A 738 -11.33 -46.31 -0.29
N PHE A 739 -12.11 -45.59 0.50
CA PHE A 739 -12.10 -45.73 1.94
C PHE A 739 -13.50 -45.61 2.54
N THR A 740 -13.68 -46.15 3.74
CA THR A 740 -14.81 -45.86 4.63
C THR A 740 -14.30 -45.29 5.95
N ALA A 741 -14.98 -44.28 6.50
CA ALA A 741 -14.71 -43.69 7.80
C ALA A 741 -15.88 -44.03 8.75
N VAL A 742 -15.57 -44.65 9.89
CA VAL A 742 -16.57 -45.15 10.85
C VAL A 742 -16.27 -44.60 12.25
N ALA A 743 -17.24 -43.91 12.84
CA ALA A 743 -17.19 -43.54 14.25
C ALA A 743 -17.69 -44.70 15.13
N ASN A 744 -17.04 -44.94 16.26
CA ASN A 744 -17.43 -46.01 17.20
C ASN A 744 -18.58 -45.64 18.15
N VAL A 745 -19.19 -44.46 17.98
CA VAL A 745 -20.25 -43.90 18.83
C VAL A 745 -21.31 -43.23 17.96
N SER A 746 -22.56 -43.12 18.46
CA SER A 746 -23.68 -42.53 17.70
C SER A 746 -23.68 -41.00 17.68
N TRP A 747 -23.06 -40.35 18.66
CA TRP A 747 -23.05 -38.89 18.81
C TRP A 747 -22.02 -38.19 17.92
N LEU A 748 -21.06 -38.92 17.34
CA LEU A 748 -20.05 -38.40 16.42
C LEU A 748 -20.43 -38.78 14.98
N LYS A 749 -20.74 -37.77 14.17
CA LYS A 749 -21.11 -37.94 12.76
C LYS A 749 -19.91 -37.64 11.88
N VAL A 750 -19.67 -38.49 10.88
CA VAL A 750 -18.61 -38.28 9.87
C VAL A 750 -19.20 -38.15 8.47
N SER A 751 -18.77 -37.13 7.73
CA SER A 751 -19.28 -36.84 6.38
C SER A 751 -18.19 -36.28 5.45
N PRO A 752 -18.00 -36.85 4.26
CA PRO A 752 -18.59 -38.11 3.80
C PRO A 752 -18.02 -39.31 4.59
N SER A 753 -18.83 -40.34 4.82
CA SER A 753 -18.39 -41.58 5.51
C SER A 753 -17.66 -42.56 4.59
N SER A 754 -17.48 -42.23 3.32
CA SER A 754 -16.71 -43.00 2.34
C SER A 754 -16.27 -42.11 1.18
N GLY A 755 -15.18 -42.46 0.51
CA GLY A 755 -14.68 -41.70 -0.63
C GLY A 755 -13.71 -42.49 -1.51
N SER A 756 -13.30 -41.88 -2.64
CA SER A 756 -12.31 -42.43 -3.57
C SER A 756 -11.17 -41.44 -3.77
N VAL A 757 -9.94 -41.91 -3.64
CA VAL A 757 -8.71 -41.14 -3.76
C VAL A 757 -7.83 -41.75 -4.85
N SER A 758 -7.32 -40.90 -5.74
CA SER A 758 -6.48 -41.31 -6.86
C SER A 758 -5.52 -40.18 -7.26
N PRO A 759 -4.51 -40.42 -8.11
CA PRO A 759 -3.64 -39.34 -8.59
C PRO A 759 -4.36 -38.20 -9.32
N SER A 760 -5.57 -38.44 -9.87
CA SER A 760 -6.39 -37.41 -10.52
C SER A 760 -7.38 -36.71 -9.56
N ASN A 761 -7.61 -37.30 -8.38
CA ASN A 761 -8.39 -36.72 -7.29
C ASN A 761 -7.66 -37.03 -5.98
N PRO A 762 -6.57 -36.31 -5.67
CA PRO A 762 -5.57 -36.76 -4.70
C PRO A 762 -6.00 -36.61 -3.26
N GLU A 763 -7.13 -35.95 -2.96
CA GLU A 763 -7.58 -35.67 -1.60
C GLU A 763 -9.10 -35.71 -1.46
N VAL A 764 -9.57 -36.17 -0.31
CA VAL A 764 -10.96 -36.07 0.13
C VAL A 764 -10.95 -35.59 1.58
N ARG A 765 -11.65 -34.49 1.87
CA ARG A 765 -11.85 -34.01 3.23
C ARG A 765 -13.05 -34.69 3.89
N VAL A 766 -12.86 -35.20 5.10
CA VAL A 766 -13.91 -35.83 5.92
C VAL A 766 -14.14 -34.99 7.17
N PHE A 767 -15.33 -34.42 7.30
CA PHE A 767 -15.75 -33.66 8.48
C PHE A 767 -16.28 -34.58 9.57
N ALA A 768 -16.01 -34.20 10.82
CA ALA A 768 -16.47 -34.83 12.04
C ALA A 768 -17.23 -33.79 12.89
N SER A 769 -18.52 -34.01 13.11
CA SER A 769 -19.40 -33.13 13.89
C SER A 769 -20.08 -33.88 15.03
N VAL A 770 -20.39 -33.15 16.11
CA VAL A 770 -20.91 -33.72 17.35
C VAL A 770 -22.39 -33.37 17.52
N ASP A 771 -23.21 -34.38 17.80
CA ASP A 771 -24.56 -34.19 18.30
C ASP A 771 -24.51 -33.94 19.82
N TRP A 772 -24.39 -32.67 20.20
CA TRP A 772 -24.25 -32.25 21.60
C TRP A 772 -25.43 -32.68 22.49
N SER A 773 -26.59 -33.02 21.94
CA SER A 773 -27.73 -33.51 22.73
C SER A 773 -27.50 -34.90 23.32
N GLN A 774 -26.64 -35.71 22.68
CA GLN A 774 -26.32 -37.08 23.08
C GLN A 774 -25.03 -37.19 23.92
N VAL A 775 -24.27 -36.11 24.05
CA VAL A 775 -23.00 -36.08 24.76
C VAL A 775 -23.22 -35.69 26.24
N PRO A 776 -22.74 -36.47 27.22
CA PRO A 776 -22.69 -36.05 28.63
C PRO A 776 -21.76 -34.85 28.86
N ASN A 777 -21.99 -34.07 29.93
CA ASN A 777 -21.08 -32.97 30.28
C ASN A 777 -19.65 -33.50 30.59
N GLY A 778 -18.63 -32.75 30.17
CA GLY A 778 -17.21 -33.09 30.32
C GLY A 778 -16.58 -33.67 29.04
N MET A 779 -15.40 -34.27 29.20
CA MET A 779 -14.65 -34.89 28.10
C MET A 779 -15.20 -36.27 27.74
N ASN A 780 -15.53 -36.46 26.47
CA ASN A 780 -16.06 -37.71 25.93
C ASN A 780 -15.19 -38.18 24.77
N PHE A 781 -14.81 -39.46 24.80
CA PHE A 781 -13.82 -40.03 23.90
C PHE A 781 -14.49 -40.92 22.85
N ALA A 782 -14.03 -40.77 21.61
CA ALA A 782 -14.44 -41.58 20.47
C ALA A 782 -13.23 -41.86 19.56
N ASN A 783 -13.45 -42.71 18.56
CA ASN A 783 -12.47 -43.01 17.53
C ASN A 783 -13.15 -43.02 16.16
N ILE A 784 -12.52 -42.36 15.20
CA ILE A 784 -12.87 -42.42 13.78
C ILE A 784 -11.87 -43.36 13.12
N THR A 785 -12.34 -44.51 12.64
CA THR A 785 -11.48 -45.49 11.96
C THR A 785 -11.64 -45.40 10.46
N PHE A 786 -10.53 -45.18 9.75
CA PHE A 786 -10.47 -45.14 8.29
C PHE A 786 -10.02 -46.49 7.75
N HIS A 787 -10.88 -47.13 6.94
CA HIS A 787 -10.61 -48.41 6.29
C HIS A 787 -10.41 -48.19 4.79
N PRO A 788 -9.19 -48.29 4.26
CA PRO A 788 -8.95 -48.28 2.83
C PRO A 788 -9.34 -49.63 2.20
N SER A 789 -9.73 -49.60 0.94
CA SER A 789 -10.01 -50.79 0.12
C SER A 789 -9.64 -50.53 -1.33
N GLY A 790 -9.10 -51.55 -2.00
CA GLY A 790 -8.64 -51.47 -3.38
C GLY A 790 -7.51 -52.45 -3.69
N THR A 791 -7.22 -52.63 -4.97
CA THR A 791 -6.14 -53.51 -5.43
C THR A 791 -4.78 -52.99 -4.95
N ASN A 792 -3.98 -53.85 -4.30
CA ASN A 792 -2.65 -53.56 -3.75
C ASN A 792 -2.60 -52.62 -2.53
N VAL A 793 -3.73 -52.32 -1.89
CA VAL A 793 -3.75 -51.61 -0.60
C VAL A 793 -3.08 -52.45 0.50
N ASP A 794 -3.27 -53.78 0.47
CA ASP A 794 -2.77 -54.74 1.45
C ASP A 794 -1.31 -55.19 1.24
N GLN A 795 -0.67 -54.77 0.14
CA GLN A 795 0.69 -55.22 -0.23
C GLN A 795 1.81 -54.38 0.39
N HIS A 796 1.47 -53.35 1.17
CA HIS A 796 2.45 -52.50 1.84
C HIS A 796 2.60 -52.94 3.30
N PRO A 797 3.76 -53.51 3.69
CA PRO A 797 3.96 -54.02 5.05
C PRO A 797 3.97 -52.85 6.04
N THR A 798 2.89 -52.71 6.80
CA THR A 798 2.96 -52.02 8.09
C THR A 798 3.45 -53.02 9.14
N PRO A 799 4.26 -52.62 10.13
CA PRO A 799 4.72 -53.52 11.21
C PRO A 799 3.60 -54.23 11.99
N ALA A 800 2.34 -53.77 11.85
CA ALA A 800 1.19 -54.25 12.60
C ALA A 800 0.18 -55.10 11.80
N GLY A 801 0.28 -55.19 10.46
CA GLY A 801 -0.70 -55.92 9.64
C GLY A 801 -2.13 -55.36 9.69
N VAL A 802 -2.34 -54.19 10.30
CA VAL A 802 -3.64 -53.53 10.40
C VAL A 802 -3.82 -52.57 9.23
N VAL A 803 -4.83 -52.84 8.41
CA VAL A 803 -5.21 -52.05 7.20
C VAL A 803 -5.97 -50.77 7.59
N SER A 804 -6.30 -50.57 8.86
CA SER A 804 -7.17 -49.48 9.33
C SER A 804 -6.42 -48.42 10.14
N PHE A 805 -6.82 -47.16 9.98
CA PHE A 805 -6.14 -46.02 10.60
C PHE A 805 -7.09 -45.30 11.56
N PRO A 806 -6.92 -45.48 12.89
CA PRO A 806 -7.70 -44.77 13.87
C PRO A 806 -7.28 -43.30 14.01
N VAL A 807 -8.24 -42.43 14.33
CA VAL A 807 -8.06 -41.05 14.76
C VAL A 807 -8.88 -40.87 16.04
N ASN A 808 -8.23 -40.55 17.15
CA ASN A 808 -8.92 -40.28 18.40
C ASN A 808 -9.70 -38.97 18.28
N PHE A 809 -10.86 -38.91 18.92
CA PHE A 809 -11.70 -37.72 18.95
C PHE A 809 -12.17 -37.44 20.38
N ILE A 810 -12.06 -36.21 20.82
CA ILE A 810 -12.51 -35.74 22.13
C ILE A 810 -13.59 -34.68 21.91
N ALA A 811 -14.82 -34.98 22.33
CA ALA A 811 -15.88 -34.00 22.45
C ALA A 811 -15.92 -33.49 23.89
N ASN A 812 -15.67 -32.20 24.09
CA ASN A 812 -15.71 -31.57 25.40
C ASN A 812 -16.97 -30.71 25.53
N LYS A 813 -17.96 -31.23 26.26
CA LYS A 813 -19.23 -30.55 26.47
C LYS A 813 -19.19 -29.75 27.75
N THR A 814 -19.15 -28.42 27.62
CA THR A 814 -19.12 -27.48 28.73
C THR A 814 -20.51 -26.92 29.01
N ALA A 815 -20.81 -26.59 30.27
CA ALA A 815 -22.13 -26.11 30.67
C ALA A 815 -22.09 -24.62 30.99
N LEU A 816 -22.85 -23.81 30.24
CA LEU A 816 -23.01 -22.38 30.48
C LEU A 816 -24.23 -22.13 31.39
N PRO A 817 -24.13 -21.23 32.39
CA PRO A 817 -25.29 -20.83 33.19
C PRO A 817 -26.40 -20.23 32.31
N ALA A 818 -27.65 -20.55 32.63
CA ALA A 818 -28.81 -20.02 31.91
C ALA A 818 -28.84 -18.49 31.98
N GLY A 819 -28.94 -17.83 30.83
CA GLY A 819 -29.06 -16.37 30.71
C GLY A 819 -27.74 -15.59 30.77
N PHE A 820 -26.58 -16.26 30.74
CA PHE A 820 -25.31 -15.57 30.55
C PHE A 820 -25.27 -14.85 29.19
N LYS A 821 -24.80 -13.61 29.17
CA LYS A 821 -24.57 -12.81 27.97
C LYS A 821 -23.14 -12.30 27.99
N GLY A 822 -22.37 -12.63 26.95
CA GLY A 822 -20.96 -12.30 26.85
C GLY A 822 -20.22 -13.34 26.01
N PHE A 823 -18.90 -13.22 25.93
CA PHE A 823 -18.04 -14.14 25.18
C PHE A 823 -17.80 -15.44 25.95
N VAL A 824 -17.71 -16.58 25.28
CA VAL A 824 -17.61 -17.89 25.92
C VAL A 824 -16.33 -18.59 25.47
N GLU A 825 -15.57 -19.13 26.43
CA GLU A 825 -14.35 -19.90 26.14
C GLU A 825 -14.65 -21.10 25.21
N ALA A 826 -13.88 -21.22 24.14
CA ALA A 826 -13.78 -22.45 23.36
C ALA A 826 -12.31 -22.77 23.09
N SER A 827 -11.93 -24.03 23.23
CA SER A 827 -10.56 -24.51 23.02
C SER A 827 -9.51 -23.72 23.79
N GLY A 828 -9.82 -23.35 25.04
CA GLY A 828 -8.89 -22.63 25.92
C GLY A 828 -8.70 -21.14 25.59
N VAL A 829 -9.51 -20.59 24.69
CA VAL A 829 -9.41 -19.21 24.20
C VAL A 829 -10.77 -18.49 24.25
N VAL A 830 -10.73 -17.21 24.57
CA VAL A 830 -11.80 -16.24 24.35
C VAL A 830 -11.23 -15.13 23.47
N ALA A 831 -11.84 -14.82 22.33
CA ALA A 831 -11.39 -13.76 21.43
C ALA A 831 -12.57 -12.91 20.99
N PHE A 832 -12.38 -11.59 21.01
CA PHE A 832 -13.41 -10.62 20.63
C PHE A 832 -12.82 -9.31 20.09
N GLU A 833 -13.56 -8.67 19.19
CA GLU A 833 -13.25 -7.36 18.64
C GLU A 833 -13.47 -6.28 19.71
N ALA A 834 -12.63 -5.25 19.72
CA ALA A 834 -12.67 -4.23 20.77
C ALA A 834 -13.93 -3.34 20.72
N GLU A 835 -14.66 -3.32 19.61
CA GLU A 835 -15.94 -2.58 19.55
C GLU A 835 -17.08 -3.27 20.29
N HIS A 836 -17.01 -4.57 20.55
CA HIS A 836 -18.09 -5.36 21.14
C HIS A 836 -18.12 -5.29 22.67
N ALA A 837 -17.85 -4.11 23.23
CA ALA A 837 -17.94 -3.88 24.66
C ALA A 837 -19.39 -3.99 25.15
N SER A 838 -19.59 -4.68 26.27
CA SER A 838 -20.87 -4.77 26.95
C SER A 838 -21.30 -3.42 27.53
N ARG A 839 -20.33 -2.59 27.95
CA ARG A 839 -20.56 -1.25 28.54
C ARG A 839 -19.44 -0.28 28.13
N ASN A 840 -19.78 1.01 28.01
CA ASN A 840 -18.85 2.11 27.72
C ASN A 840 -19.09 3.28 28.70
N ASN A 841 -18.21 3.43 29.68
CA ASN A 841 -18.33 4.39 30.77
C ASN A 841 -17.51 5.66 30.46
N SER A 842 -18.16 6.82 30.53
CA SER A 842 -17.51 8.13 30.31
C SER A 842 -16.97 8.77 31.59
N VAL A 843 -15.86 9.50 31.50
CA VAL A 843 -15.29 10.33 32.58
C VAL A 843 -14.86 11.67 31.99
N SER A 844 -15.17 12.79 32.66
CA SER A 844 -14.81 14.15 32.19
C SER A 844 -15.21 14.44 30.74
N SER A 845 -16.42 14.00 30.34
CA SER A 845 -16.94 14.11 28.95
C SER A 845 -16.14 13.34 27.90
N MET A 846 -15.21 12.46 28.31
CA MET A 846 -14.51 11.55 27.44
C MET A 846 -15.13 10.15 27.48
N SER A 847 -15.13 9.46 26.35
CA SER A 847 -15.53 8.06 26.22
C SER A 847 -14.68 7.37 25.17
N TRP A 848 -14.75 6.04 25.09
CA TRP A 848 -14.22 5.32 23.96
C TRP A 848 -15.16 5.45 22.76
N ARG A 849 -14.60 5.56 21.56
CA ARG A 849 -15.34 5.66 20.30
C ARG A 849 -14.80 4.63 19.31
N VAL A 850 -15.69 4.03 18.54
CA VAL A 850 -15.37 3.09 17.46
C VAL A 850 -14.85 3.86 16.23
N LEU A 851 -13.84 3.29 15.58
CA LEU A 851 -13.29 3.68 14.29
C LEU A 851 -13.57 2.54 13.30
N PRO A 852 -14.70 2.60 12.56
CA PRO A 852 -15.12 1.50 11.68
C PRO A 852 -14.07 1.15 10.63
N GLY A 853 -13.79 -0.14 10.48
CA GLY A 853 -12.90 -0.67 9.45
C GLY A 853 -11.41 -0.32 9.59
N LEU A 854 -10.99 0.34 10.67
CA LEU A 854 -9.58 0.57 10.97
C LEU A 854 -8.91 -0.72 11.44
N GLY A 855 -7.66 -0.93 11.02
CA GLY A 855 -6.81 -2.00 11.54
C GLY A 855 -6.90 -3.28 10.75
N ARG A 856 -6.62 -4.43 11.39
CA ARG A 856 -6.44 -5.73 10.72
C ARG A 856 -7.73 -6.51 10.52
N THR A 857 -8.74 -6.26 11.36
CA THR A 857 -10.01 -7.00 11.42
C THR A 857 -11.23 -6.07 11.30
N LEU A 858 -12.10 -5.97 12.31
CA LEU A 858 -13.39 -5.30 12.21
C LEU A 858 -13.26 -3.78 12.33
N SER A 859 -12.57 -3.32 13.37
CA SER A 859 -12.45 -1.89 13.72
C SER A 859 -11.34 -1.66 14.77
N GLY A 860 -11.18 -0.40 15.18
CA GLY A 860 -10.47 -0.06 16.41
C GLY A 860 -11.31 0.84 17.31
N VAL A 861 -10.99 0.88 18.60
CA VAL A 861 -11.58 1.82 19.57
C VAL A 861 -10.53 2.76 20.11
N THR A 862 -10.87 4.04 20.22
CA THR A 862 -9.96 5.08 20.71
C THR A 862 -10.68 6.04 21.67
N PRO A 863 -10.00 6.64 22.66
CA PRO A 863 -10.58 7.70 23.46
C PRO A 863 -10.93 8.95 22.63
N TRP A 864 -12.08 9.56 22.91
CA TRP A 864 -12.59 10.75 22.22
C TRP A 864 -13.26 11.74 23.19
N PRO A 865 -13.21 13.07 22.96
CA PRO A 865 -12.47 13.81 21.91
C PRO A 865 -10.94 13.71 22.04
N ARG A 866 -10.19 13.96 20.96
CA ARG A 866 -8.73 13.67 20.92
C ARG A 866 -7.92 14.50 21.91
N LEU A 867 -8.28 15.78 22.09
CA LEU A 867 -7.66 16.62 23.13
C LEU A 867 -8.21 16.36 24.52
N GLY A 868 -9.37 15.70 24.64
CA GLY A 868 -9.87 15.15 25.89
C GLY A 868 -9.82 16.09 27.10
N ASN A 869 -9.40 15.55 28.24
CA ASN A 869 -9.26 16.13 29.59
C ASN A 869 -8.30 17.35 29.67
N ASN A 870 -8.51 18.36 28.83
CA ASN A 870 -7.58 19.47 28.58
C ASN A 870 -6.16 18.95 28.33
N GLU A 871 -6.05 17.87 27.55
CA GLU A 871 -4.82 17.14 27.20
C GLU A 871 -4.07 16.48 28.37
N ASN A 872 -4.68 16.44 29.56
CA ASN A 872 -4.13 15.70 30.71
C ASN A 872 -4.43 14.21 30.60
N ASN A 873 -3.54 13.38 31.13
CA ASN A 873 -3.74 11.95 31.24
C ASN A 873 -4.59 11.58 32.47
N PHE A 874 -5.03 10.33 32.51
CA PHE A 874 -5.69 9.75 33.68
C PHE A 874 -4.74 8.85 34.44
N THR A 875 -4.86 8.83 35.78
CA THR A 875 -4.30 7.74 36.57
C THR A 875 -4.95 6.41 36.15
N ALA A 876 -4.17 5.33 36.09
CA ALA A 876 -4.66 4.02 35.70
C ALA A 876 -5.89 3.60 36.54
N GLY A 877 -6.97 3.20 35.85
CA GLY A 877 -8.25 2.82 36.47
C GLY A 877 -9.21 3.99 36.76
N ALA A 878 -8.78 5.25 36.56
CA ALA A 878 -9.63 6.43 36.80
C ALA A 878 -10.22 7.06 35.52
N GLY A 879 -9.71 6.68 34.34
CA GLY A 879 -10.20 7.18 33.05
C GLY A 879 -11.48 6.52 32.55
N PRO A 880 -12.04 6.97 31.41
CA PRO A 880 -13.15 6.28 30.75
C PRO A 880 -12.79 4.83 30.43
N SER A 881 -13.80 3.94 30.43
CA SER A 881 -13.58 2.50 30.28
C SER A 881 -14.57 1.80 29.37
N LEU A 882 -14.09 0.75 28.71
CA LEU A 882 -14.89 -0.30 28.09
C LEU A 882 -14.91 -1.52 29.00
N GLU A 883 -16.06 -2.18 29.12
CA GLU A 883 -16.20 -3.42 29.88
C GLU A 883 -16.74 -4.56 29.00
N TYR A 884 -16.15 -5.74 29.13
CA TYR A 884 -16.48 -6.95 28.35
C TYR A 884 -16.77 -8.10 29.30
N ASP A 885 -17.95 -8.70 29.17
CA ASP A 885 -18.30 -9.89 29.94
C ASP A 885 -17.88 -11.16 29.20
N PHE A 886 -17.22 -12.07 29.90
CA PHE A 886 -16.80 -13.36 29.34
C PHE A 886 -16.90 -14.51 30.35
N TYR A 887 -16.94 -15.74 29.85
CA TYR A 887 -17.07 -16.95 30.66
C TYR A 887 -15.92 -17.91 30.42
N THR A 888 -15.33 -18.44 31.50
CA THR A 888 -14.30 -19.49 31.45
C THR A 888 -14.73 -20.76 32.16
N PHE A 889 -14.34 -21.92 31.64
CA PHE A 889 -14.63 -23.25 32.16
C PHE A 889 -13.48 -23.84 32.98
N SER A 890 -12.26 -23.31 32.84
CA SER A 890 -11.07 -23.86 33.47
C SER A 890 -10.40 -22.88 34.44
N ASN A 891 -9.84 -23.40 35.53
CA ASN A 891 -8.98 -22.61 36.41
C ASN A 891 -7.62 -22.47 35.72
N SER A 892 -7.23 -21.27 35.35
CA SER A 892 -6.03 -21.06 34.54
C SER A 892 -5.23 -19.83 34.95
N ASN A 893 -3.91 -19.97 34.83
CA ASN A 893 -3.07 -18.81 34.59
C ASN A 893 -3.26 -18.46 33.11
N ALA A 894 -3.95 -17.36 32.85
CA ALA A 894 -4.26 -16.90 31.51
C ALA A 894 -3.50 -15.60 31.20
N THR A 895 -3.47 -15.25 29.92
CA THR A 895 -2.96 -13.96 29.45
C THR A 895 -4.09 -13.24 28.72
N VAL A 896 -4.35 -11.99 29.09
CA VAL A 896 -5.14 -11.04 28.30
C VAL A 896 -4.18 -10.32 27.35
N THR A 897 -4.21 -10.65 26.06
CA THR A 897 -3.46 -9.97 25.02
C THR A 897 -4.35 -8.93 24.36
N SER A 898 -4.00 -7.65 24.50
CA SER A 898 -4.63 -6.56 23.74
C SER A 898 -3.82 -6.29 22.47
N PHE A 899 -4.48 -6.27 21.31
CA PHE A 899 -3.89 -5.93 20.03
C PHE A 899 -4.15 -4.44 19.76
N VAL A 900 -3.08 -3.66 19.67
CA VAL A 900 -3.15 -2.21 19.54
C VAL A 900 -2.46 -1.73 18.27
N SER A 901 -2.96 -0.66 17.66
CA SER A 901 -2.29 -0.04 16.50
C SER A 901 -0.88 0.43 16.89
N PRO A 902 0.10 0.37 15.97
CA PRO A 902 1.49 0.71 16.24
C PRO A 902 1.75 2.23 16.28
N SER A 903 0.97 2.95 17.10
CA SER A 903 1.11 4.39 17.31
C SER A 903 2.38 4.70 18.12
N ASN A 904 3.12 5.72 17.69
CA ASN A 904 4.32 6.22 18.40
C ASN A 904 3.95 6.94 19.71
N ASN A 905 4.95 7.16 20.57
CA ASN A 905 4.88 8.06 21.73
C ASN A 905 4.86 9.54 21.29
N ALA A 906 3.85 9.93 20.49
CA ALA A 906 3.87 11.16 19.72
C ALA A 906 3.69 12.47 20.52
N LEU A 907 3.47 12.36 21.83
CA LEU A 907 3.46 13.49 22.77
C LEU A 907 4.77 13.64 23.54
N GLY A 908 5.81 12.91 23.13
CA GLY A 908 7.10 12.87 23.80
C GLY A 908 7.18 11.80 24.88
N MET A 909 8.41 11.52 25.31
CA MET A 909 8.71 10.43 26.25
C MET A 909 8.21 10.67 27.67
N ASP A 910 7.89 11.92 28.04
CA ASP A 910 7.27 12.26 29.32
C ASP A 910 5.77 11.93 29.36
N ARG A 911 5.16 11.67 28.19
CA ARG A 911 3.75 11.31 28.00
C ARG A 911 3.65 10.05 27.13
N PRO A 912 4.24 8.92 27.56
CA PRO A 912 4.27 7.71 26.76
C PRO A 912 2.87 7.14 26.60
N LEU A 913 2.56 6.64 25.42
CA LEU A 913 1.24 6.16 25.07
C LEU A 913 0.91 4.89 25.88
N GLY A 914 -0.25 4.89 26.55
CA GLY A 914 -0.62 3.76 27.39
C GLY A 914 -2.10 3.65 27.72
N PHE A 915 -2.48 2.47 28.17
CA PHE A 915 -3.82 2.10 28.66
C PHE A 915 -3.70 1.19 29.87
N ALA A 916 -4.80 0.90 30.56
CA ALA A 916 -4.80 -0.09 31.64
C ALA A 916 -5.89 -1.14 31.45
N VAL A 917 -5.64 -2.35 31.96
CA VAL A 917 -6.63 -3.43 32.01
C VAL A 917 -6.85 -3.92 33.42
N GLN A 918 -8.06 -4.38 33.72
CA GLN A 918 -8.42 -5.01 34.98
C GLN A 918 -9.44 -6.12 34.72
N VAL A 919 -9.23 -7.30 35.31
CA VAL A 919 -10.25 -8.36 35.34
C VAL A 919 -10.89 -8.37 36.72
N ASP A 920 -12.21 -8.32 36.77
CA ASP A 920 -13.04 -8.31 37.97
C ASP A 920 -12.59 -7.24 38.99
N SER A 921 -12.28 -7.65 40.22
CA SER A 921 -11.68 -6.84 41.28
C SER A 921 -10.17 -7.09 41.43
N GLY A 922 -9.52 -7.63 40.41
CA GLY A 922 -8.08 -7.84 40.37
C GLY A 922 -7.28 -6.53 40.30
N PRO A 923 -5.93 -6.62 40.27
CA PRO A 923 -5.10 -5.43 40.14
C PRO A 923 -5.31 -4.75 38.77
N VAL A 924 -5.29 -3.42 38.77
CA VAL A 924 -5.21 -2.61 37.54
C VAL A 924 -3.78 -2.72 37.00
N GLN A 925 -3.63 -3.14 35.74
CA GLN A 925 -2.35 -3.31 35.07
C GLN A 925 -2.19 -2.26 33.98
N SER A 926 -1.27 -1.31 34.18
CA SER A 926 -0.92 -0.29 33.19
C SER A 926 0.03 -0.85 32.14
N ASN A 927 -0.19 -0.49 30.88
CA ASN A 927 0.62 -0.91 29.74
C ASN A 927 1.07 0.31 28.94
N TYR A 928 2.37 0.51 28.87
CA TYR A 928 3.04 1.45 27.96
C TYR A 928 3.78 0.60 26.93
N PHE A 929 3.11 0.39 25.79
CA PHE A 929 3.45 -0.69 24.88
C PHE A 929 4.48 -0.30 23.82
N TYR A 930 4.67 0.99 23.58
CA TYR A 930 5.68 1.49 22.68
C TYR A 930 6.97 1.76 23.46
N PRO A 931 8.05 0.98 23.25
CA PRO A 931 9.28 1.13 24.02
C PRO A 931 9.98 2.46 23.75
N ASP A 932 10.75 2.90 24.73
CA ASP A 932 11.61 4.07 24.61
C ASP A 932 12.65 3.86 23.50
N ALA A 933 12.87 4.90 22.69
CA ALA A 933 13.91 4.96 21.69
C ALA A 933 14.77 6.21 21.92
N ALA A 934 15.99 6.20 21.39
CA ALA A 934 16.77 7.44 21.34
C ALA A 934 15.99 8.50 20.53
N PRO A 935 16.06 9.79 20.91
CA PRO A 935 15.36 10.85 20.19
C PRO A 935 15.65 10.78 18.68
N GLY A 936 14.59 10.81 17.86
CA GLY A 936 14.70 10.70 16.40
C GLY A 936 14.88 9.28 15.83
N GLN A 937 14.91 8.25 16.66
CA GLN A 937 15.01 6.85 16.22
C GLN A 937 13.68 6.10 16.42
N GLN A 938 13.64 4.85 15.96
CA GLN A 938 12.58 3.90 16.32
C GLN A 938 13.13 2.82 17.26
N PRO A 939 12.30 2.23 18.14
CA PRO A 939 12.72 1.13 18.98
C PRO A 939 13.03 -0.10 18.13
N PRO A 940 13.93 -1.01 18.56
CA PRO A 940 14.29 -2.20 17.79
C PRO A 940 13.09 -3.06 17.35
N GLN A 941 12.02 -3.08 18.13
CA GLN A 941 10.78 -3.83 17.87
C GLN A 941 9.93 -3.23 16.73
N TRP A 942 10.17 -1.97 16.35
CA TRP A 942 9.51 -1.36 15.21
C TRP A 942 9.93 -2.02 13.89
N ASN A 943 11.23 -2.31 13.75
CA ASN A 943 11.84 -2.86 12.54
C ASN A 943 11.77 -4.40 12.49
N GLY A 944 12.21 -4.98 11.37
CA GLY A 944 12.25 -6.42 11.13
C GLY A 944 11.01 -6.95 10.43
N LEU A 945 11.12 -8.14 9.86
CA LEU A 945 10.04 -8.75 9.07
C LEU A 945 8.80 -9.07 9.90
N ASP A 946 8.93 -9.21 11.21
CA ASP A 946 7.83 -9.44 12.15
C ASP A 946 7.78 -8.35 13.24
N GLY A 947 8.32 -7.17 12.94
CA GLY A 947 8.24 -5.98 13.78
C GLY A 947 6.89 -5.27 13.73
N PHE A 948 6.75 -4.20 14.51
CA PHE A 948 5.50 -3.45 14.61
C PHE A 948 5.05 -2.85 13.28
N ALA A 949 5.99 -2.35 12.46
CA ALA A 949 5.68 -1.80 11.14
C ALA A 949 5.17 -2.89 10.19
N ALA A 950 5.90 -4.00 10.08
CA ALA A 950 5.58 -5.10 9.16
C ALA A 950 4.27 -5.81 9.50
N ASN A 951 3.97 -6.02 10.79
CA ASN A 951 2.74 -6.66 11.25
C ASN A 951 1.56 -5.67 11.39
N SER A 952 1.81 -4.37 11.34
CA SER A 952 0.80 -3.32 11.52
C SER A 952 0.00 -3.41 12.83
N ILE A 953 0.56 -4.04 13.87
CA ILE A 953 -0.05 -4.24 15.18
C ILE A 953 1.00 -4.48 16.26
N ILE A 954 0.68 -4.13 17.50
CA ILE A 954 1.47 -4.45 18.70
C ILE A 954 0.63 -5.37 19.59
N SER A 955 1.23 -6.47 20.05
CA SER A 955 0.62 -7.40 21.00
C SER A 955 1.02 -7.06 22.43
N VAL A 956 0.04 -6.82 23.31
CA VAL A 956 0.27 -6.34 24.68
C VAL A 956 -0.26 -7.35 25.70
N PRO A 957 0.58 -8.28 26.20
CA PRO A 957 0.15 -9.36 27.09
C PRO A 957 0.05 -8.92 28.56
N ASN A 958 -1.02 -9.30 29.24
CA ASN A 958 -1.25 -9.07 30.66
C ASN A 958 -1.59 -10.38 31.38
N ALA A 959 -0.76 -10.78 32.34
CA ALA A 959 -1.00 -12.01 33.09
C ALA A 959 -2.19 -11.85 34.04
N VAL A 960 -3.09 -12.85 34.05
CA VAL A 960 -4.26 -12.89 34.93
C VAL A 960 -4.47 -14.30 35.49
N LYS A 961 -5.18 -14.38 36.61
CA LYS A 961 -5.63 -15.65 37.19
C LYS A 961 -7.14 -15.70 37.08
N LEU A 962 -7.64 -16.73 36.42
CA LEU A 962 -9.07 -16.90 36.16
C LEU A 962 -9.55 -18.17 36.87
N ALA A 963 -10.59 -18.04 37.68
CA ALA A 963 -11.35 -19.16 38.21
C ALA A 963 -12.49 -19.48 37.24
N PRO A 964 -12.97 -20.74 37.13
CA PRO A 964 -14.13 -21.03 36.30
C PRO A 964 -15.33 -20.18 36.68
N GLY A 965 -15.97 -19.52 35.69
CA GLY A 965 -17.11 -18.66 35.91
C GLY A 965 -17.18 -17.47 34.96
N ALA A 966 -18.12 -16.57 35.27
CA ALA A 966 -18.29 -15.30 34.59
C ALA A 966 -17.28 -14.26 35.13
N HIS A 967 -16.75 -13.47 34.22
CA HIS A 967 -15.77 -12.41 34.49
C HIS A 967 -16.13 -11.14 33.72
N THR A 968 -15.61 -10.02 34.18
CA THR A 968 -15.62 -8.76 33.44
C THR A 968 -14.19 -8.25 33.24
N LEU A 969 -13.77 -8.09 31.98
CA LEU A 969 -12.57 -7.35 31.62
C LEU A 969 -12.92 -5.86 31.47
N LYS A 970 -12.13 -4.98 32.09
CA LYS A 970 -12.20 -3.53 31.94
C LYS A 970 -10.96 -3.02 31.24
N LEU A 971 -11.15 -2.21 30.20
CA LEU A 971 -10.11 -1.46 29.49
C LEU A 971 -10.26 0.02 29.84
N PHE A 972 -9.25 0.62 30.47
CA PHE A 972 -9.24 2.02 30.89
C PHE A 972 -8.29 2.84 30.02
N MET A 973 -8.69 4.07 29.72
CA MET A 973 -7.80 5.07 29.13
C MET A 973 -6.76 5.56 30.17
N ILE A 974 -5.50 5.69 29.74
CA ILE A 974 -4.47 6.51 30.43
C ILE A 974 -4.17 7.73 29.57
N GLU A 975 -3.64 7.53 28.37
CA GLU A 975 -3.33 8.58 27.40
C GLU A 975 -4.37 8.66 26.26
N PRO A 976 -4.59 9.85 25.66
CA PRO A 976 -5.39 9.98 24.45
C PRO A 976 -4.62 9.39 23.24
N ALA A 977 -5.36 8.95 22.22
CA ALA A 977 -4.85 8.36 20.97
C ALA A 977 -4.36 6.89 21.01
N VAL A 978 -4.56 6.15 22.12
CA VAL A 978 -4.48 4.68 22.06
C VAL A 978 -5.57 4.16 21.13
N VAL A 979 -5.23 3.17 20.30
CA VAL A 979 -6.20 2.47 19.47
C VAL A 979 -6.10 0.98 19.74
N VAL A 980 -7.13 0.40 20.36
CA VAL A 980 -7.23 -1.05 20.62
C VAL A 980 -8.12 -1.66 19.53
N GLN A 981 -7.68 -2.73 18.89
CA GLN A 981 -8.42 -3.37 17.79
C GLN A 981 -9.13 -4.65 18.26
N LYS A 982 -8.42 -5.47 19.04
CA LYS A 982 -8.90 -6.80 19.43
C LYS A 982 -8.34 -7.21 20.79
N ILE A 983 -9.04 -8.09 21.48
CA ILE A 983 -8.57 -8.71 22.73
C ILE A 983 -8.70 -10.23 22.64
N VAL A 984 -7.65 -10.92 23.05
CA VAL A 984 -7.60 -12.39 23.15
C VAL A 984 -7.22 -12.77 24.58
N ILE A 985 -7.97 -13.69 25.18
CA ILE A 985 -7.71 -14.26 26.50
C ILE A 985 -7.46 -15.75 26.31
N ALA A 986 -6.24 -16.20 26.60
CA ALA A 986 -5.84 -17.59 26.41
C ALA A 986 -5.14 -18.18 27.63
N ASP A 987 -5.35 -19.46 27.90
CA ASP A 987 -4.62 -20.20 28.93
C ASP A 987 -3.12 -20.33 28.56
N SER A 988 -2.24 -20.57 29.54
CA SER A 988 -0.79 -20.66 29.30
C SER A 988 -0.36 -21.81 28.36
N ARG A 989 -1.19 -22.85 28.17
CA ARG A 989 -0.89 -23.99 27.27
C ARG A 989 -1.27 -23.64 25.84
N GLU A 990 -2.40 -22.99 25.64
CA GLU A 990 -2.83 -22.48 24.34
C GLU A 990 -1.99 -21.29 23.90
N GLN A 991 -1.48 -20.47 24.83
CA GLN A 991 -0.53 -19.41 24.48
C GLN A 991 0.75 -19.95 23.80
N PHE A 992 1.20 -21.16 24.14
CA PHE A 992 2.33 -21.78 23.44
C PHE A 992 1.96 -22.14 21.99
N ASN A 993 0.75 -22.68 21.80
CA ASN A 993 0.20 -23.00 20.49
C ASN A 993 -0.01 -21.72 19.65
N LEU A 994 -0.42 -20.62 20.28
CA LEU A 994 -0.69 -19.33 19.64
C LEU A 994 0.57 -18.53 19.29
N LYS A 995 1.68 -18.70 20.03
CA LYS A 995 2.97 -18.03 19.75
C LYS A 995 3.57 -18.33 18.37
N GLU A 996 3.12 -19.38 17.70
CA GLU A 996 3.51 -19.71 16.32
C GLU A 996 2.58 -19.07 15.26
N ARG A 997 1.73 -18.10 15.64
CA ARG A 997 0.59 -17.62 14.82
C ARG A 997 0.33 -16.12 14.96
N ASP A 998 -0.55 -15.61 14.09
CA ASP A 998 -1.11 -14.28 14.19
C ASP A 998 -2.45 -14.29 14.96
N GLU A 999 -2.37 -14.15 16.28
CA GLU A 999 -3.54 -14.09 17.18
C GLU A 999 -4.54 -12.96 16.84
N SER A 1000 -4.10 -11.91 16.13
CA SER A 1000 -4.98 -10.79 15.81
C SER A 1000 -6.05 -11.14 14.76
N LEU A 1001 -5.85 -12.23 14.00
CA LEU A 1001 -6.78 -12.66 12.95
C LEU A 1001 -7.75 -13.75 13.40
N LEU A 1002 -7.72 -14.15 14.69
CA LEU A 1002 -8.65 -15.12 15.25
C LEU A 1002 -10.11 -14.68 15.08
N GLU A 1003 -10.98 -15.53 14.56
CA GLU A 1003 -12.42 -15.23 14.55
C GLU A 1003 -12.96 -15.12 15.99
N GLU A 1004 -14.07 -14.40 16.17
CA GLU A 1004 -14.69 -14.27 17.49
C GLU A 1004 -15.17 -15.63 18.01
N VAL A 1005 -14.98 -15.84 19.30
CA VAL A 1005 -15.36 -17.10 19.95
C VAL A 1005 -16.54 -16.85 20.89
N GLY A 1006 -17.66 -17.52 20.61
CA GLY A 1006 -18.75 -17.72 21.57
C GLY A 1006 -19.77 -16.59 21.72
N LEU A 1007 -20.40 -16.13 20.62
CA LEU A 1007 -21.61 -15.31 20.73
C LEU A 1007 -22.83 -16.17 21.15
N ASP A 1008 -23.61 -15.64 22.09
CA ASP A 1008 -24.88 -16.19 22.58
C ASP A 1008 -25.85 -16.48 21.42
N TYR A 1009 -26.40 -17.70 21.39
CA TYR A 1009 -27.41 -18.16 20.44
C TYR A 1009 -28.68 -17.27 20.41
N GLY A 1010 -28.89 -16.41 21.41
CA GLY A 1010 -29.96 -15.41 21.41
C GLY A 1010 -29.71 -14.17 20.54
N GLY A 1011 -28.45 -13.81 20.25
CA GLY A 1011 -28.08 -12.68 19.39
C GLY A 1011 -27.87 -13.06 17.93
N LEU A 1012 -27.73 -14.36 17.66
CA LEU A 1012 -27.50 -14.88 16.32
C LEU A 1012 -28.69 -14.61 15.39
N GLU A 1013 -29.95 -14.57 15.87
CA GLU A 1013 -31.10 -14.18 15.03
C GLU A 1013 -31.03 -12.70 14.61
N GLU A 1014 -30.53 -11.80 15.46
CA GLU A 1014 -30.46 -10.37 15.17
C GLU A 1014 -29.23 -10.03 14.30
N HIS A 1015 -28.12 -10.74 14.51
CA HIS A 1015 -26.90 -10.62 13.70
C HIS A 1015 -27.03 -11.36 12.36
N LEU A 1016 -27.70 -12.52 12.32
CA LEU A 1016 -28.08 -13.18 11.07
C LEU A 1016 -29.19 -12.41 10.34
N HIS A 1017 -30.08 -11.68 11.02
CA HIS A 1017 -30.99 -10.75 10.32
C HIS A 1017 -30.23 -9.58 9.71
N GLN A 1018 -29.23 -8.99 10.39
CA GLN A 1018 -28.38 -7.94 9.82
C GLN A 1018 -27.46 -8.44 8.70
N LEU A 1019 -27.03 -9.70 8.74
CA LEU A 1019 -26.29 -10.35 7.66
C LEU A 1019 -27.22 -10.83 6.52
N SER A 1020 -28.43 -11.31 6.80
CA SER A 1020 -29.37 -11.78 5.77
C SER A 1020 -30.10 -10.64 5.06
N ASP A 1021 -30.32 -9.52 5.74
CA ASP A 1021 -30.93 -8.32 5.14
C ASP A 1021 -29.93 -7.59 4.22
N ASN A 1022 -28.63 -7.86 4.36
CA ASN A 1022 -27.56 -7.33 3.51
C ASN A 1022 -26.98 -8.35 2.50
N TYR A 1023 -27.22 -9.66 2.68
CA TYR A 1023 -26.75 -10.71 1.79
C TYR A 1023 -27.90 -11.64 1.37
N GLN A 1024 -28.51 -11.36 0.23
CA GLN A 1024 -29.30 -12.36 -0.50
C GLN A 1024 -28.35 -13.43 -1.07
N ILE A 1025 -28.10 -14.48 -0.30
CA ILE A 1025 -27.54 -15.73 -0.82
C ILE A 1025 -28.66 -16.40 -1.63
N LEU A 1026 -28.58 -16.32 -2.95
CA LEU A 1026 -29.37 -17.15 -3.87
C LEU A 1026 -28.90 -18.60 -3.72
N VAL A 1027 -29.58 -19.35 -2.86
CA VAL A 1027 -29.56 -20.82 -2.89
C VAL A 1027 -30.64 -21.24 -3.89
N ASP A 1028 -30.24 -21.59 -5.11
CA ASP A 1028 -31.10 -22.34 -6.02
C ASP A 1028 -30.43 -23.67 -6.38
N GLU A 1029 -31.03 -24.75 -5.89
CA GLU A 1029 -30.77 -26.12 -6.30
C GLU A 1029 -31.50 -26.40 -7.62
N GLN A 1030 -30.80 -26.88 -8.67
CA GLN A 1030 -31.20 -28.06 -9.47
C GLN A 1030 -30.29 -28.35 -10.70
N LEU A 1031 -29.68 -29.54 -10.65
CA LEU A 1031 -29.38 -30.55 -11.69
C LEU A 1031 -29.20 -30.18 -13.20
N ILE A 1032 -27.98 -30.52 -13.69
CA ILE A 1032 -27.59 -31.37 -14.85
C ILE A 1032 -27.90 -30.89 -16.29
N VAL A 1033 -26.86 -30.81 -17.13
CA VAL A 1033 -26.58 -31.67 -18.33
C VAL A 1033 -25.15 -31.39 -18.84
N LEU A 1034 -24.28 -32.42 -18.82
CA LEU A 1034 -23.09 -32.53 -19.68
C LEU A 1034 -23.51 -32.94 -21.09
N PRO A 1035 -22.74 -32.60 -22.14
CA PRO A 1035 -22.07 -33.71 -22.80
C PRO A 1035 -20.59 -33.48 -23.11
N HIS A 1036 -19.92 -34.63 -23.08
CA HIS A 1036 -18.52 -34.95 -23.30
C HIS A 1036 -18.17 -35.14 -24.79
N ARG A 1037 -16.85 -34.98 -25.09
CA ARG A 1037 -15.99 -35.77 -26.03
C ARG A 1037 -16.12 -35.50 -27.54
N ASP A 1038 -15.07 -35.60 -28.37
CA ASP A 1038 -13.67 -36.04 -28.25
C ASP A 1038 -12.89 -35.66 -29.53
N GLY A 1039 -11.54 -35.66 -29.50
CA GLY A 1039 -10.69 -35.65 -30.70
C GLY A 1039 -9.25 -35.10 -30.56
N LEU A 1040 -8.40 -35.52 -29.60
CA LEU A 1040 -7.42 -36.64 -29.72
C LEU A 1040 -6.40 -36.46 -30.89
N TRP A 1041 -5.05 -36.36 -30.78
CA TRP A 1041 -4.00 -36.99 -29.94
C TRP A 1041 -2.69 -36.14 -29.99
N LYS A 1042 -1.99 -35.83 -28.88
CA LYS A 1042 -0.79 -36.51 -28.29
C LYS A 1042 0.49 -36.48 -29.17
N LEU A 1043 1.71 -36.23 -28.67
CA LEU A 1043 2.42 -37.05 -27.67
C LEU A 1043 3.79 -36.42 -27.25
N TRP A 1044 4.04 -36.34 -25.92
CA TRP A 1044 5.31 -36.63 -25.18
C TRP A 1044 6.62 -35.86 -25.48
N HIS A 1045 7.55 -35.58 -24.55
CA HIS A 1045 7.73 -35.65 -23.09
C HIS A 1045 9.06 -34.89 -22.81
N ARG A 1046 9.09 -33.93 -21.88
CA ARG A 1046 9.89 -33.93 -20.62
C ARG A 1046 11.33 -34.47 -20.66
N LEU A 1047 12.26 -33.64 -20.14
CA LEU A 1047 13.24 -33.86 -19.03
C LEU A 1047 14.30 -32.75 -19.19
N SER A 1048 14.45 -31.72 -18.34
CA SER A 1048 14.71 -31.62 -16.88
C SER A 1048 16.04 -30.88 -16.69
N THR A 1049 15.93 -29.64 -16.17
CA THR A 1049 16.76 -29.01 -15.11
C THR A 1049 18.29 -29.13 -15.15
N THR A 1050 18.98 -27.98 -15.13
CA THR A 1050 19.65 -27.39 -13.94
C THR A 1050 20.59 -26.26 -14.39
N VAL A 1051 20.43 -25.03 -13.90
CA VAL A 1051 21.54 -24.04 -13.88
C VAL A 1051 21.54 -23.31 -12.54
N VAL A 1052 22.70 -23.44 -11.90
CA VAL A 1052 23.17 -22.80 -10.67
C VAL A 1052 23.48 -21.32 -10.96
N SER A 1053 23.11 -20.43 -10.04
CA SER A 1053 23.41 -19.00 -10.06
C SER A 1053 24.92 -18.71 -10.02
N VAL A 1054 25.40 -17.72 -10.78
CA VAL A 1054 26.74 -17.13 -10.64
C VAL A 1054 26.62 -15.63 -10.38
N ASP A 1055 27.08 -15.25 -9.19
CA ASP A 1055 27.25 -13.89 -8.69
C ASP A 1055 28.34 -13.13 -9.49
N ARG A 1056 28.13 -11.81 -9.72
CA ARG A 1056 29.09 -10.92 -10.41
C ARG A 1056 29.45 -9.74 -9.51
N ARG A 1057 30.60 -9.82 -8.83
CA ARG A 1057 31.41 -8.64 -8.52
C ARG A 1057 32.90 -8.92 -8.81
N PRO A 1058 33.63 -7.99 -9.44
CA PRO A 1058 35.08 -8.06 -9.54
C PRO A 1058 35.69 -7.56 -8.22
N HIS A 1059 36.71 -8.26 -7.74
CA HIS A 1059 37.50 -7.99 -6.52
C HIS A 1059 36.91 -8.51 -5.20
N VAL A 1060 37.17 -9.79 -4.86
CA VAL A 1060 37.72 -10.30 -3.58
C VAL A 1060 37.88 -11.82 -3.71
N CYS A 1061 39.10 -12.35 -3.63
CA CYS A 1061 39.34 -13.78 -3.38
C CYS A 1061 39.57 -13.98 -1.89
N GLN A 1062 38.57 -14.46 -1.15
CA GLN A 1062 38.75 -14.94 0.23
C GLN A 1062 38.79 -16.47 0.26
N THR A 1063 39.80 -17.00 0.95
CA THR A 1063 40.12 -18.42 1.10
C THR A 1063 39.15 -19.13 2.06
N TYR A 1064 38.32 -20.05 1.55
CA TYR A 1064 37.68 -21.09 2.37
C TYR A 1064 38.43 -22.42 2.18
N LYS A 1065 39.12 -22.87 3.23
CA LYS A 1065 39.67 -24.23 3.33
C LYS A 1065 38.56 -25.19 3.76
N GLY A 1066 38.23 -26.16 2.91
CA GLY A 1066 37.57 -27.39 3.35
C GLY A 1066 36.46 -27.91 2.43
N ALA A 1067 36.83 -28.69 1.42
CA ALA A 1067 36.13 -29.91 0.97
C ALA A 1067 36.82 -30.43 -0.30
N SER A 1068 37.45 -31.59 -0.18
CA SER A 1068 38.06 -32.35 -1.27
C SER A 1068 37.02 -33.18 -2.03
N SER A 1069 37.21 -33.27 -3.35
CA SER A 1069 36.59 -34.17 -4.36
C SER A 1069 35.34 -33.68 -5.10
N PHE A 1070 35.53 -33.33 -6.38
CA PHE A 1070 34.53 -33.43 -7.45
C PHE A 1070 35.21 -34.14 -8.63
N ASP A 1071 34.79 -35.37 -8.93
CA ASP A 1071 35.12 -36.08 -10.17
C ASP A 1071 34.17 -35.61 -11.29
N TYR A 1072 34.71 -35.36 -12.48
CA TYR A 1072 33.95 -34.92 -13.67
C TYR A 1072 33.80 -36.06 -14.70
N LEU A 1073 32.59 -36.24 -15.24
CA LEU A 1073 32.30 -37.09 -16.41
C LEU A 1073 32.27 -36.21 -17.68
N VAL A 1074 33.12 -36.52 -18.66
CA VAL A 1074 33.19 -35.83 -19.97
C VAL A 1074 32.28 -36.56 -20.98
N ILE A 1075 31.39 -35.83 -21.67
CA ILE A 1075 30.65 -36.35 -22.84
C ILE A 1075 30.99 -35.46 -24.06
N PRO A 1076 31.41 -36.02 -25.22
CA PRO A 1076 31.77 -35.25 -26.41
C PRO A 1076 30.54 -34.92 -27.26
N LEU A 1077 30.45 -33.70 -27.79
CA LEU A 1077 29.44 -33.30 -28.78
C LEU A 1077 30.00 -33.41 -30.21
N ASN A 1078 29.22 -34.07 -31.07
CA ASN A 1078 29.48 -34.32 -32.49
C ASN A 1078 28.87 -33.17 -33.33
N PRO A 1079 29.56 -32.59 -34.33
CA PRO A 1079 29.06 -31.41 -35.05
C PRO A 1079 28.29 -31.82 -36.32
N SER A 1080 26.96 -31.78 -36.28
CA SER A 1080 26.13 -31.66 -37.49
C SER A 1080 24.65 -31.46 -37.18
N SER A 1081 24.20 -30.21 -37.12
CA SER A 1081 22.90 -29.81 -37.70
C SER A 1081 22.70 -28.30 -37.55
N SER A 1082 22.87 -27.62 -38.67
CA SER A 1082 22.40 -26.28 -38.96
C SER A 1082 20.86 -26.23 -38.98
N ILE A 1083 20.24 -25.25 -38.30
CA ILE A 1083 19.11 -24.42 -38.77
C ILE A 1083 18.86 -23.34 -37.70
N LEU A 1084 19.17 -22.09 -38.06
CA LEU A 1084 18.69 -20.88 -37.40
C LEU A 1084 17.55 -20.32 -38.27
N PRO A 1085 16.57 -19.61 -37.68
CA PRO A 1085 16.29 -18.28 -38.22
C PRO A 1085 16.26 -17.20 -37.14
N ARG A 1086 17.19 -16.27 -37.33
CA ARG A 1086 17.19 -14.83 -37.02
C ARG A 1086 15.87 -14.23 -36.51
N ARG A 1087 15.89 -13.67 -35.29
CA ARG A 1087 15.35 -12.33 -34.96
C ARG A 1087 15.82 -11.89 -33.56
N LEU A 1088 17.10 -11.51 -33.46
CA LEU A 1088 17.65 -10.70 -32.36
C LEU A 1088 19.07 -10.24 -32.75
N ALA A 1089 19.18 -9.41 -33.79
CA ALA A 1089 20.45 -8.81 -34.19
C ALA A 1089 20.19 -7.49 -34.93
N ALA A 1090 19.85 -6.46 -34.19
CA ALA A 1090 19.99 -5.09 -34.64
C ALA A 1090 20.25 -4.21 -33.42
N ARG A 1091 21.52 -3.90 -33.14
CA ARG A 1091 21.98 -2.57 -32.66
C ARG A 1091 23.47 -2.46 -32.30
N ILE A 1092 24.30 -3.49 -32.41
CA ILE A 1092 25.77 -3.33 -32.20
C ILE A 1092 26.53 -3.94 -33.38
N PRO A 1093 27.36 -3.17 -34.11
CA PRO A 1093 28.24 -3.70 -35.15
C PRO A 1093 29.23 -4.74 -34.57
N PRO A 1094 29.46 -5.89 -35.23
CA PRO A 1094 30.34 -6.96 -34.72
C PRO A 1094 31.76 -6.49 -34.36
N HIS A 1095 32.29 -5.50 -35.08
CA HIS A 1095 33.61 -4.94 -34.82
C HIS A 1095 33.72 -4.22 -33.46
N ILE A 1096 32.63 -3.65 -32.93
CA ILE A 1096 32.63 -2.97 -31.61
C ILE A 1096 32.68 -4.00 -30.47
N LEU A 1097 31.99 -5.13 -30.63
CA LEU A 1097 32.05 -6.25 -29.67
C LEU A 1097 33.44 -6.89 -29.62
N LEU A 1098 34.10 -7.02 -30.78
CA LEU A 1098 35.46 -7.57 -30.88
C LEU A 1098 36.50 -6.65 -30.23
N ILE A 1099 36.42 -5.33 -30.46
CA ILE A 1099 37.31 -4.34 -29.81
C ILE A 1099 37.15 -4.39 -28.28
N HIS A 1100 35.91 -4.53 -27.79
CA HIS A 1100 35.64 -4.60 -26.36
C HIS A 1100 36.14 -5.91 -25.72
N ALA A 1101 36.07 -7.03 -26.46
CA ALA A 1101 36.63 -8.31 -26.04
C ALA A 1101 38.18 -8.27 -26.01
N GLY A 1102 38.82 -7.69 -27.03
CA GLY A 1102 40.28 -7.51 -27.09
C GLY A 1102 40.83 -6.64 -25.95
N ALA A 1103 40.16 -5.53 -25.63
CA ALA A 1103 40.54 -4.66 -24.51
C ALA A 1103 40.43 -5.36 -23.14
N LYS A 1104 39.44 -6.25 -22.96
CA LYS A 1104 39.29 -7.04 -21.73
C LYS A 1104 40.32 -8.17 -21.63
N LEU A 1105 40.61 -8.85 -22.75
CA LEU A 1105 41.65 -9.87 -22.83
C LEU A 1105 43.03 -9.26 -22.54
N ALA A 1106 43.29 -8.05 -23.04
CA ALA A 1106 44.51 -7.29 -22.77
C ALA A 1106 44.68 -6.91 -21.29
N ARG A 1107 43.60 -6.45 -20.66
CA ARG A 1107 43.59 -6.16 -19.23
C ARG A 1107 43.84 -7.42 -18.41
N ALA A 1108 43.27 -8.55 -18.82
CA ALA A 1108 43.47 -9.82 -18.14
C ALA A 1108 44.90 -10.34 -18.30
N TYR A 1109 45.49 -10.27 -19.50
CA TYR A 1109 46.88 -10.67 -19.76
C TYR A 1109 47.89 -9.83 -18.95
N ASN A 1110 47.75 -8.50 -18.96
CA ASN A 1110 48.64 -7.59 -18.21
C ASN A 1110 48.60 -7.79 -16.69
N ASN A 1111 47.52 -8.40 -16.17
CA ASN A 1111 47.38 -8.68 -14.74
C ASN A 1111 47.96 -10.06 -14.35
N THR A 1112 48.43 -10.87 -15.30
CA THR A 1112 49.09 -12.15 -15.00
C THR A 1112 50.61 -11.97 -14.81
N PRO A 1113 51.30 -12.87 -14.07
CA PRO A 1113 52.76 -12.83 -13.87
C PRO A 1113 53.60 -12.90 -15.16
N ILE A 1114 52.98 -13.22 -16.29
CA ILE A 1114 53.61 -13.34 -17.61
C ILE A 1114 53.35 -12.14 -18.53
N GLY A 1115 52.70 -11.08 -18.05
CA GLY A 1115 52.33 -9.89 -18.84
C GLY A 1115 53.52 -9.10 -19.45
N ASP A 1116 54.75 -9.39 -19.02
CA ASP A 1116 55.99 -8.82 -19.53
C ASP A 1116 56.74 -9.75 -20.52
N ASP A 1117 56.17 -10.91 -20.89
CA ASP A 1117 56.78 -11.85 -21.84
C ASP A 1117 56.80 -11.28 -23.27
N PRO A 1118 57.97 -11.08 -23.91
CA PRO A 1118 58.07 -10.39 -25.20
C PRO A 1118 57.22 -11.01 -26.32
N ALA A 1119 57.13 -12.35 -26.36
CA ALA A 1119 56.33 -13.06 -27.36
C ALA A 1119 54.82 -12.87 -27.14
N GLY A 1120 54.37 -12.81 -25.88
CA GLY A 1120 52.97 -12.57 -25.57
C GLY A 1120 52.57 -11.09 -25.69
N ARG A 1121 53.50 -10.15 -25.49
CA ARG A 1121 53.28 -8.73 -25.81
C ARG A 1121 53.13 -8.47 -27.30
N GLU A 1122 53.90 -9.14 -28.15
CA GLU A 1122 53.74 -9.03 -29.60
C GLU A 1122 52.37 -9.55 -30.06
N LEU A 1123 51.92 -10.68 -29.50
CA LEU A 1123 50.58 -11.22 -29.76
C LEU A 1123 49.47 -10.30 -29.22
N LEU A 1124 49.69 -9.70 -28.06
CA LEU A 1124 48.78 -8.73 -27.47
C LEU A 1124 48.65 -7.45 -28.30
N GLU A 1125 49.76 -6.92 -28.81
CA GLU A 1125 49.75 -5.75 -29.68
C GLU A 1125 48.99 -6.02 -30.99
N ARG A 1126 49.08 -7.23 -31.54
CA ARG A 1126 48.27 -7.66 -32.70
C ARG A 1126 46.77 -7.71 -32.40
N VAL A 1127 46.37 -8.09 -31.18
CA VAL A 1127 44.97 -8.03 -30.74
C VAL A 1127 44.50 -6.58 -30.57
N LEU A 1128 45.39 -5.68 -30.13
CA LEU A 1128 45.03 -4.29 -29.80
C LEU A 1128 45.11 -3.30 -30.98
N HIS A 1129 45.97 -3.52 -31.97
CA HIS A 1129 46.26 -2.56 -33.07
C HIS A 1129 45.65 -2.94 -34.42
N SER A 1130 44.60 -3.77 -34.43
CA SER A 1130 43.85 -4.11 -35.64
C SER A 1130 42.94 -2.94 -36.06
N ASP A 1131 43.51 -1.92 -36.71
CA ASP A 1131 42.77 -0.69 -37.08
C ASP A 1131 41.69 -0.89 -38.17
N LYS A 1132 41.57 -2.09 -38.75
CA LYS A 1132 40.39 -2.57 -39.50
C LYS A 1132 40.30 -4.10 -39.37
N PRO A 1133 39.48 -4.66 -38.45
CA PRO A 1133 39.52 -6.09 -38.20
C PRO A 1133 38.89 -6.84 -39.37
N ASP A 1134 39.72 -7.62 -40.07
CA ASP A 1134 39.25 -8.89 -40.62
C ASP A 1134 38.94 -9.78 -39.40
N PRO A 1135 37.66 -10.13 -39.16
CA PRO A 1135 37.27 -10.90 -37.97
C PRO A 1135 38.09 -12.19 -37.81
N PHE A 1136 38.46 -12.83 -38.92
CA PHE A 1136 39.25 -14.07 -38.89
C PHE A 1136 40.69 -13.86 -38.40
N GLN A 1137 41.30 -12.71 -38.67
CA GLN A 1137 42.66 -12.42 -38.19
C GLN A 1137 42.68 -12.03 -36.72
N PHE A 1138 41.64 -11.33 -36.26
CA PHE A 1138 41.48 -10.98 -34.85
C PHE A 1138 41.25 -12.22 -33.98
N ASP A 1139 40.37 -13.13 -34.40
CA ASP A 1139 40.09 -14.37 -33.68
C ASP A 1139 41.33 -15.27 -33.61
N GLN A 1140 42.10 -15.34 -34.70
CA GLN A 1140 43.35 -16.13 -34.72
C GLN A 1140 44.42 -15.55 -33.78
N ALA A 1141 44.59 -14.22 -33.74
CA ALA A 1141 45.54 -13.57 -32.84
C ALA A 1141 45.15 -13.72 -31.36
N ALA A 1142 43.85 -13.67 -31.05
CA ALA A 1142 43.32 -13.90 -29.71
C ALA A 1142 43.51 -15.37 -29.26
N LEU A 1143 43.29 -16.33 -30.17
CA LEU A 1143 43.52 -17.76 -29.93
C LEU A 1143 45.01 -18.08 -29.74
N ASP A 1144 45.90 -17.45 -30.51
CA ASP A 1144 47.35 -17.62 -30.37
C ASP A 1144 47.86 -17.02 -29.04
N LEU A 1145 47.37 -15.84 -28.64
CA LEU A 1145 47.69 -15.24 -27.33
C LEU A 1145 47.20 -16.13 -26.17
N THR A 1146 46.00 -16.69 -26.30
CA THR A 1146 45.41 -17.59 -25.29
C THR A 1146 46.22 -18.85 -25.13
N ARG A 1147 46.61 -19.51 -26.24
CA ARG A 1147 47.45 -20.71 -26.21
C ARG A 1147 48.83 -20.42 -25.61
N HIS A 1148 49.42 -19.27 -25.96
CA HIS A 1148 50.68 -18.82 -25.40
C HIS A 1148 50.60 -18.62 -23.87
N VAL A 1149 49.51 -18.05 -23.38
CA VAL A 1149 49.23 -17.92 -21.94
C VAL A 1149 49.13 -19.30 -21.29
N GLU A 1150 48.39 -20.25 -21.86
CA GLU A 1150 48.23 -21.60 -21.31
C GLU A 1150 49.55 -22.37 -21.23
N GLU A 1151 50.35 -22.34 -22.30
CA GLU A 1151 51.64 -23.02 -22.36
C GLU A 1151 52.62 -22.45 -21.31
N ARG A 1152 52.70 -21.13 -21.19
CA ARG A 1152 53.54 -20.46 -20.18
C ARG A 1152 53.03 -20.73 -18.76
N PHE A 1153 51.72 -20.68 -18.53
CA PHE A 1153 51.14 -20.96 -17.22
C PHE A 1153 51.36 -22.42 -16.78
N SER A 1154 51.29 -23.37 -17.71
CA SER A 1154 51.55 -24.79 -17.44
C SER A 1154 53.00 -25.06 -16.99
N SER A 1155 53.96 -24.31 -17.54
CA SER A 1155 55.39 -24.45 -17.24
C SER A 1155 55.84 -23.74 -15.94
N MET A 1156 54.99 -22.88 -15.36
CA MET A 1156 55.26 -22.15 -14.10
C MET A 1156 54.43 -22.64 -12.91
N LYS A 1157 53.64 -23.69 -13.07
CA LYS A 1157 52.65 -24.18 -12.09
C LYS A 1157 53.20 -24.45 -10.67
N SER A 1158 54.50 -24.70 -10.53
CA SER A 1158 55.18 -24.91 -9.24
C SER A 1158 55.63 -23.62 -8.53
N PHE A 1159 55.47 -22.46 -9.15
CA PHE A 1159 55.97 -21.16 -8.67
C PHE A 1159 54.88 -20.08 -8.57
N LEU A 1160 53.61 -20.44 -8.74
CA LEU A 1160 52.48 -19.51 -8.81
C LEU A 1160 51.67 -19.51 -7.50
N THR A 1161 51.16 -18.34 -7.10
CA THR A 1161 50.31 -18.19 -5.92
C THR A 1161 48.86 -18.58 -6.21
N ASP A 1162 48.05 -18.86 -5.19
CA ASP A 1162 46.62 -19.20 -5.34
C ASP A 1162 45.82 -18.07 -6.04
N GLN A 1163 46.29 -16.82 -5.90
CA GLN A 1163 45.70 -15.66 -6.57
C GLN A 1163 46.03 -15.66 -8.08
N ASP A 1164 47.24 -16.06 -8.46
CA ASP A 1164 47.64 -16.21 -9.88
C ASP A 1164 46.83 -17.33 -10.55
N ILE A 1165 46.64 -18.45 -9.86
CA ILE A 1165 45.86 -19.61 -10.33
C ILE A 1165 44.39 -19.23 -10.53
N CYS A 1166 43.83 -18.39 -9.67
CA CYS A 1166 42.46 -17.90 -9.79
C CYS A 1166 42.28 -16.99 -11.01
N GLN A 1167 43.20 -16.06 -11.27
CA GLN A 1167 43.12 -15.18 -12.45
C GLN A 1167 43.26 -15.95 -13.77
N TYR A 1168 44.12 -16.96 -13.83
CA TYR A 1168 44.22 -17.85 -14.99
C TYR A 1168 42.91 -18.63 -15.25
N ARG A 1169 42.22 -19.08 -14.19
CA ARG A 1169 40.91 -19.73 -14.34
C ARG A 1169 39.85 -18.78 -14.88
N ILE A 1170 39.90 -17.48 -14.55
CA ILE A 1170 38.98 -16.48 -15.11
C ILE A 1170 39.23 -16.31 -16.62
N ILE A 1171 40.48 -16.29 -17.08
CA ILE A 1171 40.80 -16.25 -18.52
C ILE A 1171 40.30 -17.52 -19.21
N SER A 1172 40.56 -18.69 -18.62
CA SER A 1172 40.25 -20.00 -19.22
C SER A 1172 38.77 -20.34 -19.27
N PHE A 1173 37.98 -19.95 -18.26
CA PHE A 1173 36.55 -20.29 -18.16
C PHE A 1173 35.61 -19.27 -18.79
N THR A 1174 36.02 -18.00 -18.90
CA THR A 1174 35.09 -16.91 -19.29
C THR A 1174 35.27 -16.46 -20.73
N TYR A 1175 36.47 -16.55 -21.30
CA TYR A 1175 36.77 -16.00 -22.63
C TYR A 1175 37.03 -17.09 -23.69
N ILE A 1176 37.59 -18.24 -23.32
CA ILE A 1176 37.85 -19.36 -24.24
C ILE A 1176 36.57 -19.97 -24.87
N PRO A 1177 35.44 -20.07 -24.16
CA PRO A 1177 34.19 -20.55 -24.76
C PRO A 1177 33.45 -19.50 -25.62
N TRP A 1178 33.93 -18.24 -25.62
CA TRP A 1178 33.27 -17.10 -26.28
C TRP A 1178 33.92 -16.71 -27.61
N LEU A 1179 35.23 -16.99 -27.77
CA LEU A 1179 35.97 -17.02 -29.05
C LEU A 1179 35.70 -18.35 -29.76
#